data_AF-A0A956SE61-F1
#
_entry.id   AF-A0A956SE61-F1
#
_cell.length_a   1.000
_cell.length_b   1.000
_cell.length_c   1.000
_cell.angle_alpha   90.00
_cell.angle_beta   90.00
_cell.angle_gamma   90.00
#
_symmetry.space_group_name_H-M   'P 1'
#
loop_
_entity.id
_entity.type
_entity.pdbx_description
1 polymer ?
#
loop_
_entity_poly.entity_id
_entity_poly.type
_entity_poly.pdbx_seq_one_letter_code
_entity_poly.pdbx_strand_id
1 'polypeptide(L)'
;MSGSYSYLLSDEGSLHVVDIADPARPSIVGSDDTLEYGLRDLAVSGGHAYVVGTIAGLEVVDITNPATPLRVGGLEVPGEAWGVAVSGSFAYVAARGGGLHVVDITDPFNPQIVGALPALDDARKVVVVGAYAYVAGGYQGFHVIDITDPTTPQLVAAAGTTRTAVSVAISGNYAYVVENGYPTLTNILKVIDISDPGVPEVVGVGIMPGRSSDVAVLGNAAYLASTNLGLQAVDITDPTSPEPMGGVDMDGTGWGIAISGTLAFVAQGLFDLQVFDITGQEPVQLVGQVEVPEIDGPVVVAGSYAFALDDDLGGQSRLFSIDISDPVSPEVVGVADSLGSSVVDVAVAGNYAYIASNGSVDLQIVDISDPLNLERVGSLVTPGVINSVAVSGNYAYLGGGRCVVDVSDPMNPQLVALPVLGVDGFATAVSEDYLLASGNGEGGKTVYVIDISDPVDPQVLGSPGGLPYPATAEAIEISGNFAYVAAGTGGFLVIDFSNPSQPQLVAELETGEIAAYDVDLSRSHAYVANWTGGLRVIDISNPTNPMVVGGFDPELTMSGVAVADNCVVTTAYSKLMTLELQCESTAGVTPGEAGATMHHSKAVFLEQNFPNPCSPKTSFAFSLPHAGHVSLKVYDVRGSHVATLIDGLFPAGRSKAEWWGLDGHGIAVPAGVYFARLATQDETRAVKLTLTR
;
A
#
# COMPACT_ATOMS: atom_id res chain seq x y z
N MET A 1 15.30 12.66 14.32
CA MET A 1 14.85 13.95 13.73
C MET A 1 15.12 15.10 14.69
N SER A 2 15.25 16.32 14.19
CA SER A 2 15.38 17.56 14.98
C SER A 2 14.89 18.75 14.18
N GLY A 3 13.82 19.41 14.64
CA GLY A 3 13.18 20.49 13.89
C GLY A 3 12.72 20.03 12.51
N SER A 4 13.03 20.81 11.48
CA SER A 4 12.73 20.50 10.08
C SER A 4 13.74 19.55 9.42
N TYR A 5 14.54 18.80 10.18
CA TYR A 5 15.55 17.91 9.62
C TYR A 5 15.41 16.45 10.10
N SER A 6 15.52 15.52 9.16
CA SER A 6 15.75 14.10 9.40
C SER A 6 17.21 13.73 9.13
N TYR A 7 17.65 12.63 9.71
CA TYR A 7 19.04 12.18 9.68
C TYR A 7 19.05 10.72 9.30
N LEU A 8 19.80 10.37 8.25
CA LEU A 8 19.88 9.01 7.72
C LEU A 8 21.31 8.52 7.78
N LEU A 9 21.48 7.26 8.16
CA LEU A 9 22.76 6.57 8.12
C LEU A 9 22.79 5.67 6.91
N SER A 10 23.97 5.53 6.32
CA SER A 10 24.22 4.52 5.30
C SER A 10 25.10 3.39 5.82
N ASP A 11 24.97 2.24 5.18
CA ASP A 11 25.86 1.09 5.41
C ASP A 11 27.32 1.40 5.02
N GLU A 12 27.55 2.40 4.15
CA GLU A 12 28.89 2.80 3.69
C GLU A 12 29.61 3.76 4.66
N GLY A 13 28.98 4.14 5.78
CA GLY A 13 29.61 5.02 6.77
C GLY A 13 29.38 6.50 6.49
N SER A 14 28.17 6.87 6.07
CA SER A 14 27.78 8.28 5.91
C SER A 14 26.55 8.65 6.73
N LEU A 15 26.52 9.90 7.19
CA LEU A 15 25.34 10.57 7.75
C LEU A 15 24.83 11.57 6.72
N HIS A 16 23.58 11.42 6.29
CA HIS A 16 22.89 12.39 5.45
C HIS A 16 21.91 13.22 6.27
N VAL A 17 21.96 14.54 6.09
CA VAL A 17 21.01 15.48 6.67
C VAL A 17 19.94 15.79 5.61
N VAL A 18 18.70 15.50 5.94
CA VAL A 18 17.55 15.61 5.05
C VAL A 18 16.65 16.73 5.56
N ASP A 19 16.46 17.78 4.78
CA ASP A 19 15.43 18.79 5.03
C ASP A 19 14.06 18.17 4.78
N ILE A 20 13.20 18.24 5.79
CA ILE A 20 11.83 17.75 5.83
C ILE A 20 10.84 18.88 6.19
N ALA A 21 11.23 20.15 5.97
CA ALA A 21 10.33 21.29 6.15
C ALA A 21 9.09 21.20 5.24
N ASP A 22 9.29 20.65 4.04
CA ASP A 22 8.24 20.16 3.16
C ASP A 22 8.36 18.62 3.11
N PRO A 23 7.51 17.90 3.86
CA PRO A 23 7.63 16.45 3.94
C PRO A 23 7.25 15.71 2.65
N ALA A 24 6.54 16.36 1.73
CA ALA A 24 6.29 15.83 0.39
C ALA A 24 7.54 15.91 -0.50
N ARG A 25 8.52 16.74 -0.11
CA ARG A 25 9.73 17.03 -0.88
C ARG A 25 10.98 16.97 -0.01
N PRO A 26 11.25 15.83 0.66
CA PRO A 26 12.46 15.68 1.45
C PRO A 26 13.69 15.85 0.54
N SER A 27 14.71 16.56 1.02
CA SER A 27 15.92 16.77 0.23
C SER A 27 17.18 16.68 1.09
N ILE A 28 18.18 15.95 0.60
CA ILE A 28 19.50 15.93 1.24
C ILE A 28 20.13 17.32 1.10
N VAL A 29 20.40 17.96 2.23
CA VAL A 29 21.03 19.30 2.30
C VAL A 29 22.51 19.24 2.67
N GLY A 30 22.95 18.14 3.28
CA GLY A 30 24.35 17.91 3.62
C GLY A 30 24.65 16.43 3.90
N SER A 31 25.92 16.07 3.86
CA SER A 31 26.40 14.75 4.28
C SER A 31 27.76 14.83 4.96
N ASP A 32 28.00 13.90 5.88
CA ASP A 32 29.31 13.58 6.43
C ASP A 32 29.63 12.14 6.01
N ASP A 33 30.66 11.98 5.18
CA ASP A 33 31.11 10.67 4.67
C ASP A 33 32.40 10.21 5.39
N THR A 34 32.62 10.69 6.62
CA THR A 34 33.83 10.44 7.41
C THR A 34 33.62 9.46 8.56
N LEU A 35 32.40 8.96 8.73
CA LEU A 35 32.06 7.97 9.74
C LEU A 35 32.62 6.60 9.36
N GLU A 36 32.77 5.73 10.36
CA GLU A 36 33.17 4.35 10.08
C GLU A 36 31.98 3.51 9.59
N TYR A 37 32.27 2.44 8.85
CA TYR A 37 31.23 1.55 8.33
C TYR A 37 30.58 0.72 9.45
N GLY A 38 29.37 0.21 9.19
CA GLY A 38 28.63 -0.63 10.15
C GLY A 38 27.85 0.16 11.19
N LEU A 39 27.36 1.34 10.81
CA LEU A 39 26.47 2.18 11.61
C LEU A 39 25.14 1.47 11.88
N ARG A 40 24.50 1.76 13.03
CA ARG A 40 23.31 1.03 13.51
C ARG A 40 22.17 1.94 13.94
N ASP A 41 22.47 2.99 14.70
CA ASP A 41 21.45 3.86 15.29
C ASP A 41 22.03 5.26 15.51
N LEU A 42 21.14 6.25 15.68
CA LEU A 42 21.53 7.60 16.05
C LEU A 42 20.52 8.25 17.00
N ALA A 43 21.02 9.14 17.84
CA ALA A 43 20.22 10.06 18.62
C ALA A 43 20.67 11.50 18.37
N VAL A 44 19.75 12.45 18.36
CA VAL A 44 20.05 13.88 18.16
C VAL A 44 19.72 14.65 19.42
N SER A 45 20.67 15.47 19.89
CA SER A 45 20.47 16.38 21.02
C SER A 45 21.42 17.57 20.94
N GLY A 46 20.95 18.75 21.35
CA GLY A 46 21.83 19.92 21.53
C GLY A 46 22.67 20.32 20.31
N GLY A 47 22.16 20.12 19.09
CA GLY A 47 22.90 20.42 17.85
C GLY A 47 23.95 19.37 17.46
N HIS A 48 23.93 18.19 18.06
CA HIS A 48 24.82 17.08 17.75
C HIS A 48 24.02 15.81 17.42
N ALA A 49 24.52 15.02 16.47
CA ALA A 49 24.10 13.65 16.24
C ALA A 49 25.12 12.71 16.89
N TYR A 50 24.61 11.78 17.70
CA TYR A 50 25.34 10.74 18.39
C TYR A 50 25.06 9.44 17.65
N VAL A 51 26.02 8.98 16.86
CA VAL A 51 25.88 7.83 15.96
C VAL A 51 26.59 6.65 16.58
N VAL A 52 25.96 5.48 16.56
CA VAL A 52 26.59 4.24 17.03
C VAL A 52 26.73 3.21 15.93
N GLY A 53 27.81 2.43 16.00
CA GLY A 53 28.10 1.38 15.04
C GLY A 53 28.86 0.21 15.65
N THR A 54 28.88 -0.92 14.94
CA THR A 54 29.46 -2.17 15.44
C THR A 54 30.99 -2.15 15.53
N ILE A 55 31.65 -1.12 15.00
CA ILE A 55 33.11 -1.00 14.91
C ILE A 55 33.61 0.23 15.66
N ALA A 56 33.17 1.43 15.28
CA ALA A 56 33.61 2.69 15.91
C ALA A 56 33.10 2.91 17.35
N GLY A 57 32.07 2.19 17.80
CA GLY A 57 31.42 2.47 19.07
C GLY A 57 30.47 3.66 18.96
N LEU A 58 30.82 4.79 19.59
CA LEU A 58 30.07 6.05 19.56
C LEU A 58 30.85 7.13 18.78
N GLU A 59 30.22 7.76 17.81
CA GLU A 59 30.75 8.88 17.04
C GLU A 59 29.84 10.11 17.25
N VAL A 60 30.45 11.30 17.34
CA VAL A 60 29.73 12.56 17.57
C VAL A 60 29.91 13.47 16.37
N VAL A 61 28.79 13.91 15.79
CA VAL A 61 28.73 14.77 14.62
C VAL A 61 28.06 16.09 14.99
N ASP A 62 28.74 17.21 14.76
CA ASP A 62 28.15 18.53 14.84
C ASP A 62 27.21 18.72 13.63
N ILE A 63 25.94 19.00 13.93
CA ILE A 63 24.86 19.20 12.96
C ILE A 63 24.25 20.60 13.10
N THR A 64 24.93 21.53 13.79
CA THR A 64 24.49 22.92 13.92
C THR A 64 24.40 23.64 12.58
N ASN A 65 25.21 23.22 11.60
CA ASN A 65 25.05 23.56 10.19
C ASN A 65 24.60 22.32 9.38
N PRO A 66 23.30 22.20 9.07
CA PRO A 66 22.74 21.09 8.28
C PRO A 66 23.40 20.86 6.91
N ALA A 67 23.96 21.91 6.30
CA ALA A 67 24.60 21.80 4.99
C ALA A 67 26.03 21.25 5.06
N THR A 68 26.66 21.29 6.23
CA THR A 68 28.03 20.82 6.46
C THR A 68 28.13 20.12 7.81
N PRO A 69 27.45 18.97 7.99
CA PRO A 69 27.66 18.17 9.18
C PRO A 69 29.14 17.75 9.27
N LEU A 70 29.67 17.67 10.49
CA LEU A 70 31.08 17.37 10.71
C LEU A 70 31.29 16.47 11.91
N ARG A 71 31.96 15.34 11.73
CA ARG A 71 32.43 14.51 12.84
C ARG A 71 33.42 15.27 13.73
N VAL A 72 33.07 15.46 15.01
CA VAL A 72 33.84 16.25 16.00
C VAL A 72 34.45 15.41 17.12
N GLY A 73 33.92 14.21 17.38
CA GLY A 73 34.38 13.35 18.46
C GLY A 73 34.04 11.88 18.23
N GLY A 74 34.60 11.02 19.07
CA GLY A 74 34.29 9.60 19.07
C GLY A 74 34.90 8.88 20.26
N LEU A 75 34.34 7.72 20.57
CA LEU A 75 34.70 6.89 21.72
C LEU A 75 34.38 5.42 21.40
N GLU A 76 35.39 4.58 21.50
CA GLU A 76 35.18 3.13 21.46
C GLU A 76 34.34 2.70 22.67
N VAL A 77 33.27 1.97 22.39
CA VAL A 77 32.40 1.37 23.42
C VAL A 77 32.66 -0.13 23.41
N PRO A 78 32.89 -0.77 24.58
CA PRO A 78 33.03 -2.22 24.63
C PRO A 78 31.80 -2.95 24.05
N GLY A 79 32.04 -3.91 23.17
CA GLY A 79 30.98 -4.64 22.45
C GLY A 79 30.59 -3.97 21.12
N GLU A 80 29.60 -4.55 20.44
CA GLU A 80 29.02 -3.98 19.23
C GLU A 80 27.96 -2.96 19.66
N ALA A 81 28.12 -1.67 19.35
CA ALA A 81 27.10 -0.66 19.70
C ALA A 81 25.92 -0.72 18.70
N TRP A 82 24.71 -0.98 19.20
CA TRP A 82 23.51 -1.23 18.39
C TRP A 82 22.44 -0.16 18.54
N GLY A 83 22.32 0.45 19.73
CA GLY A 83 21.29 1.44 20.01
C GLY A 83 21.80 2.56 20.89
N VAL A 84 21.27 3.77 20.70
CA VAL A 84 21.67 4.94 21.49
C VAL A 84 20.48 5.82 21.84
N ALA A 85 20.45 6.30 23.08
CA ALA A 85 19.51 7.32 23.55
C ALA A 85 20.27 8.43 24.28
N VAL A 86 19.80 9.67 24.18
CA VAL A 86 20.41 10.82 24.85
C VAL A 86 19.43 11.43 25.84
N SER A 87 19.88 11.68 27.06
CA SER A 87 19.12 12.40 28.08
C SER A 87 20.04 13.36 28.82
N GLY A 88 19.76 14.66 28.70
CA GLY A 88 20.60 15.71 29.26
C GLY A 88 22.04 15.63 28.75
N SER A 89 22.98 15.48 29.68
CA SER A 89 24.44 15.42 29.43
C SER A 89 24.98 14.00 29.21
N PHE A 90 24.11 13.00 29.05
CA PHE A 90 24.51 11.60 28.92
C PHE A 90 23.94 10.94 27.67
N ALA A 91 24.78 10.16 27.00
CA ALA A 91 24.38 9.18 26.00
C ALA A 91 24.38 7.77 26.64
N TYR A 92 23.32 7.02 26.40
CA TYR A 92 23.14 5.66 26.87
C TYR A 92 23.27 4.75 25.65
N VAL A 93 24.29 3.89 25.64
CA VAL A 93 24.64 3.05 24.49
C VAL A 93 24.35 1.59 24.85
N ALA A 94 23.43 0.98 24.12
CA ALA A 94 23.16 -0.45 24.16
C ALA A 94 24.18 -1.17 23.26
N ALA A 95 25.04 -1.98 23.88
CA ALA A 95 26.10 -2.70 23.20
C ALA A 95 25.95 -4.22 23.35
N ARG A 96 25.82 -4.91 22.22
CA ARG A 96 25.80 -6.37 22.15
C ARG A 96 27.20 -6.92 22.43
N GLY A 97 27.32 -7.79 23.43
CA GLY A 97 28.57 -8.27 24.01
C GLY A 97 29.21 -7.30 25.01
N GLY A 98 28.55 -6.17 25.33
CA GLY A 98 29.10 -5.10 26.17
C GLY A 98 28.18 -4.64 27.32
N GLY A 99 26.86 -4.77 27.16
CA GLY A 99 25.89 -4.28 28.12
C GLY A 99 25.36 -2.88 27.80
N LEU A 100 24.83 -2.21 28.81
CA LEU A 100 24.46 -0.79 28.71
C LEU A 100 25.64 0.07 29.19
N HIS A 101 26.10 1.01 28.38
CA HIS A 101 27.11 1.99 28.75
C HIS A 101 26.50 3.38 28.90
N VAL A 102 26.97 4.14 29.89
CA VAL A 102 26.59 5.53 30.10
C VAL A 102 27.80 6.40 29.82
N VAL A 103 27.65 7.30 28.85
CA VAL A 103 28.71 8.15 28.31
C VAL A 103 28.39 9.60 28.63
N ASP A 104 29.31 10.28 29.33
CA ASP A 104 29.26 11.73 29.49
C ASP A 104 29.59 12.40 28.15
N ILE A 105 28.65 13.21 27.67
CA ILE A 105 28.71 13.94 26.40
C ILE A 105 28.70 15.46 26.62
N THR A 106 29.03 15.91 27.83
CA THR A 106 29.14 17.35 28.16
C THR A 106 30.18 18.05 27.29
N ASP A 107 31.27 17.34 26.96
CA ASP A 107 32.23 17.74 25.94
C ASP A 107 32.09 16.82 24.71
N PRO A 108 31.39 17.25 23.64
CA PRO A 108 31.15 16.43 22.46
C PRO A 108 32.43 16.07 21.68
N PHE A 109 33.53 16.79 21.91
CA PHE A 109 34.84 16.49 21.29
C PHE A 109 35.58 15.37 22.01
N ASN A 110 35.24 15.10 23.27
CA ASN A 110 35.90 14.10 24.10
C ASN A 110 34.91 13.36 25.01
N PRO A 111 33.97 12.58 24.42
CA PRO A 111 33.02 11.78 25.20
C PRO A 111 33.73 10.73 26.07
N GLN A 112 33.19 10.41 27.24
CA GLN A 112 33.81 9.46 28.20
C GLN A 112 32.80 8.51 28.83
N ILE A 113 33.14 7.23 28.95
CA ILE A 113 32.31 6.26 29.69
C ILE A 113 32.40 6.57 31.19
N VAL A 114 31.26 6.84 31.83
CA VAL A 114 31.15 7.13 33.27
C VAL A 114 30.39 6.07 34.06
N GLY A 115 29.63 5.21 33.39
CA GLY A 115 28.89 4.10 33.99
C GLY A 115 28.71 2.94 33.02
N ALA A 116 28.47 1.74 33.55
CA ALA A 116 28.17 0.57 32.73
C ALA A 116 27.37 -0.48 33.52
N LEU A 117 26.55 -1.25 32.80
CA LEU A 117 25.82 -2.42 33.29
C LEU A 117 26.08 -3.63 32.36
N PRO A 118 27.18 -4.38 32.57
CA PRO A 118 27.58 -5.49 31.70
C PRO A 118 26.65 -6.71 31.73
N ALA A 119 25.69 -6.76 32.67
CA ALA A 119 24.76 -7.89 32.80
C ALA A 119 23.81 -8.04 31.60
N LEU A 120 23.65 -7.00 30.77
CA LEU A 120 22.79 -6.94 29.59
C LEU A 120 23.56 -7.31 28.30
N ASP A 121 24.18 -8.47 28.29
CA ASP A 121 25.11 -8.91 27.23
C ASP A 121 24.53 -8.90 25.80
N ASP A 122 23.21 -8.89 25.59
CA ASP A 122 22.58 -8.73 24.26
C ASP A 122 21.71 -7.46 24.16
N ALA A 123 22.16 -6.34 24.72
CA ALA A 123 21.49 -5.04 24.61
C ALA A 123 21.49 -4.52 23.16
N ARG A 124 20.29 -4.25 22.59
CA ARG A 124 20.11 -3.85 21.19
C ARG A 124 19.53 -2.45 20.99
N LYS A 125 18.47 -2.12 21.72
CA LYS A 125 17.82 -0.79 21.69
C LYS A 125 17.66 -0.28 23.11
N VAL A 126 17.81 1.02 23.30
CA VAL A 126 17.59 1.70 24.58
C VAL A 126 16.72 2.93 24.36
N VAL A 127 15.77 3.15 25.26
CA VAL A 127 14.96 4.38 25.34
C VAL A 127 15.02 4.89 26.77
N VAL A 128 15.17 6.21 26.94
CA VAL A 128 15.28 6.84 28.25
C VAL A 128 14.05 7.71 28.52
N VAL A 129 13.37 7.45 29.64
CA VAL A 129 12.25 8.27 30.10
C VAL A 129 12.44 8.60 31.58
N GLY A 130 12.63 9.88 31.88
CA GLY A 130 12.87 10.34 33.25
C GLY A 130 14.11 9.70 33.88
N ALA A 131 13.91 8.98 34.98
CA ALA A 131 14.96 8.33 35.76
C ALA A 131 15.25 6.87 35.34
N TYR A 132 14.63 6.39 34.25
CA TYR A 132 14.76 5.00 33.82
C TYR A 132 15.22 4.88 32.36
N ALA A 133 16.05 3.86 32.11
CA ALA A 133 16.36 3.37 30.79
C ALA A 133 15.65 2.02 30.55
N TYR A 134 15.00 1.89 29.41
CA TYR A 134 14.27 0.71 28.99
C TYR A 134 15.01 0.06 27.83
N VAL A 135 15.40 -1.21 27.97
CA VAL A 135 16.32 -1.87 27.05
C VAL A 135 15.66 -3.11 26.45
N ALA A 136 15.67 -3.18 25.11
CA ALA A 136 15.46 -4.42 24.38
C ALA A 136 16.77 -5.23 24.43
N GLY A 137 16.82 -6.20 25.35
CA GLY A 137 17.98 -7.02 25.69
C GLY A 137 18.09 -8.32 24.89
N GLY A 138 17.61 -8.35 23.64
CA GLY A 138 17.82 -9.50 22.77
C GLY A 138 17.25 -10.80 23.34
N TYR A 139 18.08 -11.84 23.49
CA TYR A 139 17.67 -13.12 24.10
C TYR A 139 17.34 -13.03 25.60
N GLN A 140 17.75 -11.95 26.27
CA GLN A 140 17.45 -11.73 27.69
C GLN A 140 16.10 -11.00 27.89
N GLY A 141 15.53 -10.43 26.82
CA GLY A 141 14.22 -9.78 26.85
C GLY A 141 14.20 -8.31 27.27
N PHE A 142 13.09 -7.85 27.82
CA PHE A 142 12.88 -6.45 28.18
C PHE A 142 13.38 -6.15 29.59
N HIS A 143 14.17 -5.09 29.75
CA HIS A 143 14.77 -4.69 31.02
C HIS A 143 14.47 -3.23 31.36
N VAL A 144 14.30 -2.97 32.64
CA VAL A 144 14.14 -1.64 33.23
C VAL A 144 15.34 -1.35 34.12
N ILE A 145 16.03 -0.24 33.85
CA ILE A 145 17.27 0.16 34.50
C ILE A 145 17.06 1.50 35.18
N ASP A 146 17.37 1.59 36.47
CA ASP A 146 17.45 2.87 37.19
C ASP A 146 18.76 3.58 36.80
N ILE A 147 18.60 4.80 36.31
CA ILE A 147 19.68 5.69 35.87
C ILE A 147 19.70 7.00 36.65
N THR A 148 19.07 7.05 37.83
CA THR A 148 19.07 8.22 38.73
C THR A 148 20.49 8.67 39.06
N ASP A 149 21.40 7.70 39.27
CA ASP A 149 22.84 7.92 39.24
C ASP A 149 23.42 7.31 37.95
N PRO A 150 23.75 8.15 36.93
CA PRO A 150 24.26 7.68 35.64
C PRO A 150 25.62 6.99 35.75
N THR A 151 26.36 7.17 36.84
CA THR A 151 27.66 6.50 37.06
C THR A 151 27.50 5.08 37.60
N THR A 152 26.33 4.75 38.13
CA THR A 152 26.03 3.43 38.72
C THR A 152 24.65 2.91 38.29
N PRO A 153 24.41 2.68 36.99
CA PRO A 153 23.12 2.17 36.50
C PRO A 153 22.79 0.81 37.14
N GLN A 154 21.54 0.62 37.58
CA GLN A 154 21.10 -0.61 38.27
C GLN A 154 19.94 -1.27 37.53
N LEU A 155 20.02 -2.59 37.33
CA LEU A 155 18.87 -3.36 36.85
C LEU A 155 17.79 -3.38 37.94
N VAL A 156 16.61 -2.85 37.62
CA VAL A 156 15.46 -2.79 38.54
C VAL A 156 14.57 -4.00 38.34
N ALA A 157 14.19 -4.24 37.08
CA ALA A 157 13.23 -5.29 36.73
C ALA A 157 13.47 -5.79 35.30
N ALA A 158 12.88 -6.94 35.00
CA ALA A 158 12.79 -7.49 33.67
C ALA A 158 11.40 -8.10 33.46
N ALA A 159 10.88 -7.97 32.25
CA ALA A 159 9.65 -8.65 31.85
C ALA A 159 10.01 -9.73 30.82
N GLY A 160 9.41 -10.91 30.99
CA GLY A 160 9.69 -12.06 30.15
C GLY A 160 9.32 -11.82 28.70
N THR A 161 10.32 -11.88 27.81
CA THR A 161 10.08 -11.98 26.37
C THR A 161 10.06 -13.45 25.98
N THR A 162 9.24 -13.77 24.98
CA THR A 162 9.08 -15.16 24.48
C THR A 162 10.04 -15.45 23.32
N ARG A 163 10.56 -14.39 22.72
CA ARG A 163 11.45 -14.39 21.56
C ARG A 163 12.54 -13.32 21.77
N THR A 164 13.37 -13.10 20.75
CA THR A 164 14.46 -12.12 20.79
C THR A 164 13.89 -10.70 20.69
N ALA A 165 14.04 -9.90 21.75
CA ALA A 165 13.64 -8.48 21.76
C ALA A 165 14.60 -7.66 20.88
N VAL A 166 14.07 -6.94 19.90
CA VAL A 166 14.89 -6.22 18.91
C VAL A 166 14.78 -4.71 19.06
N SER A 167 13.58 -4.19 19.26
CA SER A 167 13.36 -2.75 19.49
C SER A 167 12.30 -2.53 20.58
N VAL A 168 12.29 -1.32 21.12
CA VAL A 168 11.35 -0.85 22.12
C VAL A 168 11.01 0.61 21.87
N ALA A 169 9.73 0.95 21.96
CA ALA A 169 9.22 2.32 22.03
C ALA A 169 8.43 2.53 23.32
N ILE A 170 8.45 3.74 23.86
CA ILE A 170 7.72 4.10 25.09
C ILE A 170 6.68 5.18 24.75
N SER A 171 5.42 4.95 25.13
CA SER A 171 4.36 5.95 25.04
C SER A 171 3.48 5.89 26.29
N GLY A 172 3.36 7.02 26.99
CA GLY A 172 2.65 7.09 28.26
C GLY A 172 3.21 6.10 29.29
N ASN A 173 2.33 5.21 29.78
CA ASN A 173 2.66 4.18 30.77
C ASN A 173 3.01 2.83 30.15
N TYR A 174 3.21 2.75 28.83
CA TYR A 174 3.41 1.48 28.13
C TYR A 174 4.73 1.44 27.38
N ALA A 175 5.38 0.28 27.44
CA ALA A 175 6.48 -0.10 26.57
C ALA A 175 5.97 -1.06 25.48
N TYR A 176 6.29 -0.75 24.23
CA TYR A 176 5.94 -1.51 23.04
C TYR A 176 7.20 -2.20 22.53
N VAL A 177 7.29 -3.51 22.74
CA VAL A 177 8.51 -4.30 22.49
C VAL A 177 8.28 -5.21 21.29
N VAL A 178 9.13 -5.08 20.27
CA VAL A 178 9.14 -5.97 19.11
C VAL A 178 10.02 -7.18 19.41
N GLU A 179 9.44 -8.37 19.34
CA GLU A 179 10.15 -9.64 19.44
C GLU A 179 10.15 -10.41 18.12
N ASN A 180 11.32 -10.87 17.68
CA ASN A 180 11.45 -11.67 16.46
C ASN A 180 11.75 -13.15 16.78
N GLY A 181 11.04 -14.06 16.12
CA GLY A 181 11.22 -15.51 16.27
C GLY A 181 12.05 -16.11 15.13
N TYR A 182 12.72 -17.23 15.40
CA TYR A 182 13.28 -18.12 14.38
C TYR A 182 12.75 -19.54 14.61
N PRO A 183 12.26 -20.27 13.58
CA PRO A 183 12.30 -19.98 12.14
C PRO A 183 11.06 -19.24 11.60
N THR A 184 10.13 -18.79 12.44
CA THR A 184 8.89 -18.13 11.99
C THR A 184 9.16 -16.77 11.38
N LEU A 185 8.63 -16.49 10.19
CA LEU A 185 8.63 -15.16 9.57
C LEU A 185 7.56 -14.24 10.20
N THR A 186 7.37 -14.30 11.52
CA THR A 186 6.45 -13.46 12.27
C THR A 186 7.18 -12.77 13.42
N ASN A 187 6.74 -11.57 13.77
CA ASN A 187 7.15 -10.87 14.96
C ASN A 187 6.02 -10.95 16.01
N ILE A 188 6.33 -10.50 17.22
CA ILE A 188 5.35 -10.25 18.27
C ILE A 188 5.54 -8.80 18.71
N LEU A 189 4.46 -8.03 18.76
CA LEU A 189 4.41 -6.78 19.50
C LEU A 189 3.89 -7.08 20.91
N LYS A 190 4.75 -6.94 21.92
CA LYS A 190 4.33 -6.99 23.32
C LYS A 190 4.08 -5.60 23.86
N VAL A 191 2.95 -5.43 24.54
CA VAL A 191 2.62 -4.23 25.29
C VAL A 191 2.83 -4.52 26.78
N ILE A 192 3.69 -3.73 27.40
CA ILE A 192 4.12 -3.90 28.79
C ILE A 192 3.73 -2.65 29.56
N ASP A 193 2.91 -2.78 30.60
CA ASP A 193 2.63 -1.71 31.55
C ASP A 193 3.88 -1.45 32.39
N ILE A 194 4.33 -0.20 32.37
CA ILE A 194 5.51 0.32 33.08
C ILE A 194 5.13 1.46 34.04
N SER A 195 3.86 1.57 34.41
CA SER A 195 3.38 2.54 35.41
C SER A 195 4.09 2.39 36.76
N ASP A 196 4.46 1.16 37.13
CA ASP A 196 5.47 0.86 38.15
C ASP A 196 6.72 0.24 37.49
N PRO A 197 7.81 1.01 37.32
CA PRO A 197 9.07 0.52 36.76
C PRO A 197 9.69 -0.65 37.55
N GLY A 198 9.31 -0.82 38.82
CA GLY A 198 9.70 -1.95 39.67
C GLY A 198 8.98 -3.25 39.35
N VAL A 199 7.82 -3.18 38.70
CA VAL A 199 6.94 -4.32 38.42
C VAL A 199 6.35 -4.18 37.00
N PRO A 200 7.17 -4.31 35.95
CA PRO A 200 6.67 -4.26 34.58
C PRO A 200 5.82 -5.50 34.26
N GLU A 201 4.60 -5.29 33.76
CA GLU A 201 3.63 -6.37 33.49
C GLU A 201 3.27 -6.44 32.00
N VAL A 202 3.34 -7.63 31.41
CA VAL A 202 2.87 -7.83 30.03
C VAL A 202 1.33 -7.81 30.03
N VAL A 203 0.74 -6.82 29.37
CA VAL A 203 -0.72 -6.62 29.33
C VAL A 203 -1.34 -6.96 27.98
N GLY A 204 -0.56 -6.90 26.90
CA GLY A 204 -1.02 -7.20 25.54
C GLY A 204 0.02 -7.91 24.68
N VAL A 205 -0.45 -8.73 23.74
CA VAL A 205 0.39 -9.50 22.82
C VAL A 205 -0.29 -9.54 21.44
N GLY A 206 0.36 -8.94 20.45
CA GLY A 206 -0.07 -8.95 19.05
C GLY A 206 0.91 -9.72 18.19
N ILE A 207 0.42 -10.52 17.24
CA ILE A 207 1.26 -11.27 16.30
C ILE A 207 1.18 -10.58 14.96
N MET A 208 2.30 -10.05 14.46
CA MET A 208 2.35 -9.40 13.15
C MET A 208 3.08 -10.27 12.13
N PRO A 209 2.68 -10.20 10.85
CA PRO A 209 3.41 -10.88 9.79
C PRO A 209 4.81 -10.25 9.61
N GLY A 210 5.76 -10.99 9.07
CA GLY A 210 7.11 -10.48 8.82
C GLY A 210 7.96 -10.34 10.09
N ARG A 211 9.20 -9.86 9.91
CA ARG A 211 10.11 -9.51 11.01
C ARG A 211 10.28 -8.01 11.03
N SER A 212 10.40 -7.39 12.20
CA SER A 212 10.60 -5.94 12.27
C SER A 212 11.91 -5.59 12.96
N SER A 213 12.57 -4.54 12.48
CA SER A 213 13.82 -4.03 13.04
C SER A 213 13.58 -2.95 14.08
N ASP A 214 12.51 -2.17 13.92
CA ASP A 214 12.25 -0.99 14.74
C ASP A 214 10.75 -0.72 14.94
N VAL A 215 10.42 0.03 15.99
CA VAL A 215 9.05 0.43 16.34
C VAL A 215 9.00 1.89 16.75
N ALA A 216 7.98 2.61 16.28
CA ALA A 216 7.61 3.93 16.77
C ALA A 216 6.13 3.96 17.13
N VAL A 217 5.73 4.86 18.02
CA VAL A 217 4.36 4.97 18.52
C VAL A 217 3.87 6.40 18.38
N LEU A 218 2.64 6.56 17.88
CA LEU A 218 1.94 7.84 17.80
C LEU A 218 0.47 7.64 18.16
N GLY A 219 0.02 8.32 19.21
CA GLY A 219 -1.37 8.24 19.66
C GLY A 219 -1.76 6.80 19.96
N ASN A 220 -2.74 6.29 19.20
CA ASN A 220 -3.31 4.96 19.35
C ASN A 220 -2.74 3.94 18.35
N ALA A 221 -1.64 4.23 17.67
CA ALA A 221 -1.02 3.31 16.73
C ALA A 221 0.46 3.07 17.03
N ALA A 222 0.91 1.82 16.84
CA ALA A 222 2.31 1.45 16.77
C ALA A 222 2.68 1.11 15.32
N TYR A 223 3.85 1.59 14.89
CA TYR A 223 4.34 1.47 13.52
C TYR A 223 5.65 0.69 13.51
N LEU A 224 5.70 -0.41 12.76
CA LEU A 224 6.82 -1.34 12.73
C LEU A 224 7.54 -1.25 11.38
N ALA A 225 8.85 -0.99 11.41
CA ALA A 225 9.69 -1.14 10.23
C ALA A 225 9.95 -2.62 9.99
N SER A 226 9.21 -3.22 9.05
CA SER A 226 9.32 -4.62 8.66
C SER A 226 10.45 -4.83 7.65
N THR A 227 11.25 -5.88 7.87
CA THR A 227 12.38 -6.23 7.02
C THR A 227 11.97 -6.83 5.68
N ASN A 228 10.71 -7.29 5.58
CA ASN A 228 10.19 -8.06 4.45
C ASN A 228 8.81 -7.60 3.95
N LEU A 229 8.14 -6.68 4.65
CA LEU A 229 6.76 -6.24 4.36
C LEU A 229 6.59 -4.72 4.55
N GLY A 230 7.70 -3.97 4.45
CA GLY A 230 7.68 -2.52 4.56
C GLY A 230 7.23 -1.93 5.91
N LEU A 231 6.25 -1.04 5.91
CA LEU A 231 5.72 -0.39 7.12
C LEU A 231 4.47 -1.13 7.56
N GLN A 232 4.42 -1.57 8.81
CA GLN A 232 3.19 -2.15 9.38
C GLN A 232 2.62 -1.23 10.45
N ALA A 233 1.32 -1.03 10.43
CA ALA A 233 0.58 -0.34 11.48
C ALA A 233 -0.16 -1.33 12.37
N VAL A 234 -0.23 -1.00 13.65
CA VAL A 234 -0.85 -1.81 14.70
C VAL A 234 -1.72 -0.89 15.55
N ASP A 235 -2.98 -1.24 15.70
CA ASP A 235 -3.91 -0.56 16.60
C ASP A 235 -3.52 -0.94 18.04
N ILE A 236 -3.32 0.08 18.86
CA ILE A 236 -2.99 -0.03 20.28
C ILE A 236 -3.95 0.82 21.13
N THR A 237 -5.13 1.17 20.58
CA THR A 237 -6.20 1.87 21.30
C THR A 237 -6.56 1.11 22.58
N ASP A 238 -6.72 -0.21 22.47
CA ASP A 238 -6.70 -1.12 23.61
C ASP A 238 -5.30 -1.74 23.76
N PRO A 239 -4.47 -1.28 24.71
CA PRO A 239 -3.12 -1.82 24.91
C PRO A 239 -3.12 -3.30 25.34
N THR A 240 -4.26 -3.85 25.76
CA THR A 240 -4.38 -5.27 26.13
C THR A 240 -4.67 -6.17 24.92
N SER A 241 -5.13 -5.60 23.80
CA SER A 241 -5.46 -6.29 22.56
C SER A 241 -4.90 -5.55 21.35
N PRO A 242 -3.57 -5.55 21.14
CA PRO A 242 -2.97 -4.91 19.98
C PRO A 242 -3.28 -5.70 18.68
N GLU A 243 -3.82 -5.02 17.68
CA GLU A 243 -4.34 -5.64 16.46
C GLU A 243 -3.65 -5.10 15.19
N PRO A 244 -3.28 -5.95 14.22
CA PRO A 244 -2.71 -5.48 12.96
C PRO A 244 -3.73 -4.63 12.18
N MET A 245 -3.33 -3.43 11.75
CA MET A 245 -4.16 -2.54 10.90
C MET A 245 -3.87 -2.71 9.41
N GLY A 246 -2.84 -3.48 9.07
CA GLY A 246 -2.30 -3.60 7.72
C GLY A 246 -0.93 -2.94 7.61
N GLY A 247 -0.43 -2.84 6.39
CA GLY A 247 0.87 -2.27 6.12
C GLY A 247 1.04 -1.88 4.67
N VAL A 248 2.03 -1.03 4.41
CA VAL A 248 2.45 -0.68 3.06
C VAL A 248 3.65 -1.53 2.73
N ASP A 249 3.48 -2.41 1.73
CA ASP A 249 4.61 -3.19 1.24
C ASP A 249 5.66 -2.25 0.63
N MET A 250 6.92 -2.57 0.88
CA MET A 250 8.04 -1.78 0.40
C MET A 250 8.95 -2.67 -0.41
N ASP A 251 9.44 -2.11 -1.52
CA ASP A 251 10.44 -2.70 -2.40
C ASP A 251 11.84 -2.69 -1.71
N GLY A 252 11.96 -3.22 -0.48
CA GLY A 252 13.18 -3.14 0.35
C GLY A 252 13.01 -3.56 1.82
N THR A 253 14.14 -3.65 2.53
CA THR A 253 14.18 -3.94 3.98
C THR A 253 14.09 -2.64 4.77
N GLY A 254 13.01 -2.46 5.55
CA GLY A 254 12.90 -1.38 6.54
C GLY A 254 13.86 -1.62 7.71
N TRP A 255 14.69 -0.63 8.03
CA TRP A 255 15.71 -0.71 9.09
C TRP A 255 15.41 0.16 10.30
N GLY A 256 14.94 1.39 10.09
CA GLY A 256 14.62 2.33 11.15
C GLY A 256 13.37 3.12 10.81
N ILE A 257 12.66 3.57 11.85
CA ILE A 257 11.45 4.38 11.71
C ILE A 257 11.51 5.60 12.61
N ALA A 258 11.04 6.74 12.11
CA ALA A 258 10.87 7.95 12.90
C ALA A 258 9.53 8.61 12.58
N ILE A 259 8.82 9.11 13.59
CA ILE A 259 7.52 9.77 13.41
C ILE A 259 7.61 11.27 13.72
N SER A 260 7.12 12.12 12.81
CA SER A 260 7.00 13.57 13.00
C SER A 260 5.62 14.04 12.59
N GLY A 261 4.83 14.51 13.55
CA GLY A 261 3.44 14.91 13.29
C GLY A 261 2.66 13.71 12.78
N THR A 262 2.13 13.82 11.57
CA THR A 262 1.32 12.79 10.93
C THR A 262 2.12 11.92 9.96
N LEU A 263 3.45 11.96 10.00
CA LEU A 263 4.28 11.27 9.01
C LEU A 263 5.23 10.27 9.65
N ALA A 264 5.32 9.08 9.05
CA ALA A 264 6.34 8.08 9.36
C ALA A 264 7.44 8.09 8.29
N PHE A 265 8.68 8.18 8.74
CA PHE A 265 9.90 8.16 7.92
C PHE A 265 10.58 6.82 8.11
N VAL A 266 10.66 5.99 7.06
CA VAL A 266 11.24 4.64 7.12
C VAL A 266 12.50 4.58 6.28
N ALA A 267 13.62 4.26 6.92
CA ALA A 267 14.90 4.05 6.25
C ALA A 267 14.95 2.65 5.60
N GLN A 268 15.32 2.60 4.32
CA GLN A 268 15.42 1.37 3.53
C GLN A 268 16.77 1.25 2.82
N GLY A 269 17.28 0.03 2.72
CA GLY A 269 18.29 -0.40 1.75
C GLY A 269 19.45 0.58 1.46
N LEU A 270 20.04 0.51 0.26
CA LEU A 270 21.11 1.41 -0.16
C LEU A 270 20.54 2.82 -0.42
N PHE A 271 20.36 3.59 0.65
CA PHE A 271 20.12 5.04 0.69
C PHE A 271 18.68 5.53 0.41
N ASP A 272 17.64 4.72 0.62
CA ASP A 272 16.26 5.15 0.39
C ASP A 272 15.55 5.55 1.70
N LEU A 273 14.79 6.64 1.67
CA LEU A 273 13.94 7.10 2.77
C LEU A 273 12.54 7.29 2.21
N GLN A 274 11.62 6.45 2.67
CA GLN A 274 10.22 6.59 2.34
C GLN A 274 9.48 7.33 3.44
N VAL A 275 8.59 8.23 3.03
CA VAL A 275 7.74 9.02 3.92
C VAL A 275 6.31 8.57 3.71
N PHE A 276 5.66 8.16 4.78
CA PHE A 276 4.28 7.70 4.80
C PHE A 276 3.46 8.74 5.53
N ASP A 277 2.35 9.14 4.93
CA ASP A 277 1.30 9.77 5.71
C ASP A 277 0.61 8.71 6.55
N ILE A 278 0.57 8.96 7.86
CA ILE A 278 -0.07 8.11 8.85
C ILE A 278 -1.30 8.79 9.46
N THR A 279 -1.80 9.90 8.86
CA THR A 279 -3.17 10.36 9.11
C THR A 279 -4.19 9.33 8.66
N GLY A 280 -5.24 9.11 9.44
CA GLY A 280 -6.43 8.42 8.95
C GLY A 280 -6.19 6.98 8.49
N GLN A 281 -5.30 6.25 9.16
CA GLN A 281 -5.36 4.78 9.15
C GLN A 281 -6.66 4.39 9.86
N GLU A 282 -7.80 4.58 9.20
CA GLU A 282 -9.12 4.27 9.73
C GLU A 282 -9.29 2.75 9.63
N PRO A 283 -9.29 2.00 10.73
CA PRO A 283 -9.67 0.60 10.65
C PRO A 283 -11.12 0.55 10.17
N VAL A 284 -11.34 0.00 8.97
CA VAL A 284 -12.68 -0.31 8.50
C VAL A 284 -13.17 -1.49 9.33
N GLN A 285 -14.05 -1.22 10.29
CA GLN A 285 -14.51 -2.24 11.23
C GLN A 285 -15.75 -2.96 10.69
N LEU A 286 -15.74 -4.28 10.80
CA LEU A 286 -16.93 -5.09 10.60
C LEU A 286 -17.96 -4.79 11.68
N VAL A 287 -19.10 -4.23 11.29
CA VAL A 287 -20.20 -3.91 12.22
C VAL A 287 -21.34 -4.91 12.15
N GLY A 288 -21.56 -5.54 11.00
CA GLY A 288 -22.64 -6.49 10.81
C GLY A 288 -22.37 -7.46 9.66
N GLN A 289 -23.04 -8.61 9.70
CA GLN A 289 -22.99 -9.60 8.63
C GLN A 289 -24.28 -10.40 8.60
N VAL A 290 -24.64 -10.88 7.41
CA VAL A 290 -25.77 -11.79 7.21
C VAL A 290 -25.38 -12.88 6.20
N GLU A 291 -25.79 -14.11 6.49
CA GLU A 291 -25.66 -15.21 5.55
C GLU A 291 -26.71 -15.07 4.46
N VAL A 292 -26.26 -15.02 3.20
CA VAL A 292 -27.13 -14.97 2.02
C VAL A 292 -26.71 -16.13 1.13
N PRO A 293 -27.62 -17.06 0.79
CA PRO A 293 -27.25 -18.25 0.04
C PRO A 293 -26.58 -17.92 -1.29
N GLU A 294 -25.38 -18.46 -1.51
CA GLU A 294 -24.71 -18.51 -2.82
C GLU A 294 -24.35 -17.14 -3.42
N ILE A 295 -24.31 -16.06 -2.62
CA ILE A 295 -23.83 -14.75 -3.10
C ILE A 295 -22.29 -14.74 -3.24
N ASP A 296 -21.80 -14.43 -4.44
CA ASP A 296 -20.38 -14.20 -4.72
C ASP A 296 -20.20 -13.26 -5.93
N GLY A 297 -21.12 -12.29 -6.04
CA GLY A 297 -21.22 -11.39 -7.18
C GLY A 297 -21.41 -9.92 -6.78
N PRO A 298 -21.76 -9.07 -7.76
CA PRO A 298 -21.91 -7.62 -7.57
C PRO A 298 -23.03 -7.30 -6.58
N VAL A 299 -22.86 -6.17 -5.90
CA VAL A 299 -23.82 -5.61 -4.96
C VAL A 299 -24.00 -4.13 -5.26
N VAL A 300 -25.23 -3.63 -5.13
CA VAL A 300 -25.55 -2.20 -5.28
C VAL A 300 -26.45 -1.74 -4.16
N VAL A 301 -26.39 -0.46 -3.81
CA VAL A 301 -27.22 0.13 -2.76
C VAL A 301 -28.25 1.09 -3.36
N ALA A 302 -29.50 0.99 -2.89
CA ALA A 302 -30.54 1.97 -3.16
C ALA A 302 -31.26 2.35 -1.86
N GLY A 303 -30.99 3.56 -1.36
CA GLY A 303 -31.51 4.01 -0.08
C GLY A 303 -30.98 3.15 1.07
N SER A 304 -31.89 2.53 1.83
CA SER A 304 -31.54 1.69 2.99
C SER A 304 -31.46 0.19 2.66
N TYR A 305 -31.37 -0.17 1.38
CA TYR A 305 -31.33 -1.56 0.95
C TYR A 305 -30.12 -1.83 0.06
N ALA A 306 -29.45 -2.95 0.31
CA ALA A 306 -28.47 -3.53 -0.60
C ALA A 306 -29.15 -4.60 -1.47
N PHE A 307 -28.77 -4.67 -2.73
CA PHE A 307 -29.25 -5.65 -3.70
C PHE A 307 -28.06 -6.46 -4.21
N ALA A 308 -28.04 -7.75 -3.91
CA ALA A 308 -26.91 -8.64 -4.21
C ALA A 308 -27.34 -9.80 -5.10
N LEU A 309 -26.50 -10.12 -6.09
CA LEU A 309 -26.70 -11.25 -7.00
C LEU A 309 -26.00 -12.52 -6.48
N ASP A 310 -26.58 -13.69 -6.76
CA ASP A 310 -25.92 -14.97 -6.51
C ASP A 310 -25.08 -15.48 -7.69
N ASP A 311 -24.10 -16.33 -7.36
CA ASP A 311 -23.24 -17.00 -8.34
C ASP A 311 -23.87 -18.36 -8.70
N ASP A 312 -24.29 -18.48 -9.96
CA ASP A 312 -25.23 -19.48 -10.46
C ASP A 312 -24.69 -20.93 -10.41
N LEU A 313 -24.93 -21.64 -9.31
CA LEU A 313 -24.60 -23.08 -9.19
C LEU A 313 -25.76 -24.02 -9.63
N GLY A 314 -26.92 -23.48 -10.03
CA GLY A 314 -28.18 -24.24 -10.18
C GLY A 314 -28.98 -24.03 -11.47
N GLY A 315 -28.56 -23.10 -12.35
CA GLY A 315 -29.21 -22.74 -13.61
C GLY A 315 -30.28 -21.64 -13.51
N GLN A 316 -30.42 -20.99 -12.36
CA GLN A 316 -31.29 -19.82 -12.15
C GLN A 316 -30.71 -18.90 -11.08
N SER A 317 -30.32 -17.70 -11.49
CA SER A 317 -29.83 -16.66 -10.58
C SER A 317 -30.98 -15.94 -9.86
N ARG A 318 -30.64 -15.31 -8.73
CA ARG A 318 -31.53 -14.55 -7.85
C ARG A 318 -30.96 -13.19 -7.52
N LEU A 319 -31.84 -12.23 -7.29
CA LEU A 319 -31.52 -10.93 -6.71
C LEU A 319 -32.09 -10.92 -5.30
N PHE A 320 -31.22 -10.79 -4.31
CA PHE A 320 -31.61 -10.62 -2.92
C PHE A 320 -31.71 -9.14 -2.60
N SER A 321 -32.70 -8.76 -1.79
CA SER A 321 -32.74 -7.47 -1.12
C SER A 321 -32.46 -7.66 0.36
N ILE A 322 -31.57 -6.82 0.87
CA ILE A 322 -31.07 -6.86 2.23
C ILE A 322 -31.31 -5.49 2.85
N ASP A 323 -32.06 -5.44 3.95
CA ASP A 323 -32.23 -4.25 4.76
C ASP A 323 -30.92 -3.95 5.48
N ILE A 324 -30.35 -2.77 5.20
CA ILE A 324 -29.11 -2.27 5.80
C ILE A 324 -29.36 -0.97 6.58
N SER A 325 -30.62 -0.68 6.92
CA SER A 325 -30.99 0.51 7.72
C SER A 325 -30.33 0.50 9.12
N ASP A 326 -30.10 -0.70 9.66
CA ASP A 326 -29.19 -0.95 10.78
C ASP A 326 -27.97 -1.76 10.29
N PRO A 327 -26.83 -1.11 10.03
CA PRO A 327 -25.60 -1.78 9.60
C PRO A 327 -25.06 -2.79 10.60
N VAL A 328 -25.52 -2.82 11.86
CA VAL A 328 -25.11 -3.84 12.83
C VAL A 328 -25.90 -5.13 12.66
N SER A 329 -27.11 -5.03 12.09
CA SER A 329 -28.05 -6.14 11.96
C SER A 329 -28.67 -6.17 10.56
N PRO A 330 -27.88 -6.38 9.49
CA PRO A 330 -28.43 -6.52 8.15
C PRO A 330 -29.34 -7.75 8.04
N GLU A 331 -30.47 -7.63 7.34
CA GLU A 331 -31.46 -8.72 7.22
C GLU A 331 -31.91 -8.93 5.77
N VAL A 332 -31.93 -10.18 5.31
CA VAL A 332 -32.52 -10.52 4.00
C VAL A 332 -34.04 -10.40 4.09
N VAL A 333 -34.63 -9.50 3.30
CA VAL A 333 -36.07 -9.17 3.37
C VAL A 333 -36.89 -9.60 2.15
N GLY A 334 -36.24 -9.79 1.01
CA GLY A 334 -36.92 -10.15 -0.23
C GLY A 334 -35.97 -10.80 -1.25
N VAL A 335 -36.55 -11.51 -2.20
CA VAL A 335 -35.81 -12.20 -3.27
C VAL A 335 -36.63 -12.16 -4.56
N ALA A 336 -35.96 -11.87 -5.68
CA ALA A 336 -36.49 -12.11 -7.02
C ALA A 336 -35.83 -13.37 -7.58
N ASP A 337 -36.63 -14.39 -7.85
CA ASP A 337 -36.18 -15.65 -8.44
C ASP A 337 -36.25 -15.63 -9.97
N SER A 338 -35.59 -16.62 -10.58
CA SER A 338 -35.65 -16.91 -12.01
C SER A 338 -35.10 -15.80 -12.91
N LEU A 339 -33.97 -15.20 -12.52
CA LEU A 339 -33.32 -14.11 -13.25
C LEU A 339 -32.41 -14.58 -14.40
N GLY A 340 -32.76 -15.68 -15.06
CA GLY A 340 -31.90 -16.28 -16.09
C GLY A 340 -30.69 -16.98 -15.48
N SER A 341 -29.71 -17.32 -16.31
CA SER A 341 -28.49 -18.02 -15.91
C SER A 341 -27.28 -17.11 -16.07
N SER A 342 -26.29 -17.23 -15.19
CA SER A 342 -25.03 -16.47 -15.25
C SER A 342 -25.25 -14.95 -15.27
N VAL A 343 -25.89 -14.42 -14.22
CA VAL A 343 -25.87 -12.97 -13.94
C VAL A 343 -24.44 -12.50 -13.68
N VAL A 344 -24.14 -11.27 -14.07
CA VAL A 344 -22.75 -10.75 -14.04
C VAL A 344 -22.64 -9.35 -13.47
N ASP A 345 -23.65 -8.52 -13.66
CA ASP A 345 -23.64 -7.12 -13.23
C ASP A 345 -25.05 -6.62 -12.94
N VAL A 346 -25.17 -5.63 -12.05
CA VAL A 346 -26.43 -5.00 -11.67
C VAL A 346 -26.24 -3.50 -11.50
N ALA A 347 -27.16 -2.72 -12.06
CA ALA A 347 -27.24 -1.27 -11.85
C ALA A 347 -28.62 -0.88 -11.34
N VAL A 348 -28.71 0.17 -10.52
CA VAL A 348 -29.99 0.71 -10.05
C VAL A 348 -30.24 2.09 -10.63
N ALA A 349 -31.45 2.31 -11.13
CA ALA A 349 -31.92 3.63 -11.53
C ALA A 349 -33.36 3.84 -11.05
N GLY A 350 -33.54 4.79 -10.12
CA GLY A 350 -34.84 5.06 -9.52
C GLY A 350 -35.40 3.83 -8.78
N ASN A 351 -36.54 3.33 -9.24
CA ASN A 351 -37.25 2.21 -8.63
C ASN A 351 -36.93 0.85 -9.26
N TYR A 352 -35.91 0.76 -10.12
CA TYR A 352 -35.62 -0.44 -10.89
C TYR A 352 -34.16 -0.86 -10.76
N ALA A 353 -33.95 -2.18 -10.61
CA ALA A 353 -32.66 -2.83 -10.81
C ALA A 353 -32.59 -3.43 -12.22
N TYR A 354 -31.49 -3.17 -12.90
CA TYR A 354 -31.18 -3.59 -14.26
C TYR A 354 -30.04 -4.60 -14.19
N ILE A 355 -30.29 -5.82 -14.67
CA ILE A 355 -29.41 -6.96 -14.43
C ILE A 355 -28.90 -7.46 -15.77
N ALA A 356 -27.58 -7.48 -15.92
CA ALA A 356 -26.87 -8.08 -17.03
C ALA A 356 -26.69 -9.59 -16.81
N SER A 357 -26.85 -10.39 -17.85
CA SER A 357 -26.66 -11.84 -17.78
C SER A 357 -26.13 -12.43 -19.08
N ASN A 358 -25.36 -13.51 -18.99
CA ASN A 358 -24.77 -14.23 -20.13
C ASN A 358 -25.59 -15.46 -20.57
N GLY A 359 -26.92 -15.40 -20.40
CA GLY A 359 -27.82 -16.54 -20.52
C GLY A 359 -28.78 -16.50 -21.71
N SER A 360 -30.02 -16.94 -21.49
CA SER A 360 -31.09 -16.90 -22.51
C SER A 360 -31.80 -15.54 -22.63
N VAL A 361 -31.48 -14.63 -21.71
CA VAL A 361 -31.99 -13.27 -21.59
C VAL A 361 -30.83 -12.43 -21.07
N ASP A 362 -30.51 -11.32 -21.75
CA ASP A 362 -29.29 -10.56 -21.45
C ASP A 362 -29.52 -9.37 -20.53
N LEU A 363 -30.69 -8.73 -20.62
CA LEU A 363 -31.12 -7.67 -19.72
C LEU A 363 -32.42 -8.07 -19.02
N GLN A 364 -32.46 -7.95 -17.71
CA GLN A 364 -33.65 -8.11 -16.90
C GLN A 364 -33.89 -6.88 -16.05
N ILE A 365 -35.16 -6.52 -15.87
CA ILE A 365 -35.55 -5.34 -15.10
C ILE A 365 -36.47 -5.79 -13.98
N VAL A 366 -36.07 -5.48 -12.75
CA VAL A 366 -36.76 -5.83 -11.52
C VAL A 366 -37.23 -4.54 -10.85
N ASP A 367 -38.52 -4.46 -10.52
CA ASP A 367 -39.07 -3.41 -9.67
C ASP A 367 -38.61 -3.64 -8.23
N ILE A 368 -37.91 -2.65 -7.68
CA ILE A 368 -37.36 -2.64 -6.33
C ILE A 368 -38.05 -1.61 -5.42
N SER A 369 -39.17 -1.02 -5.86
CA SER A 369 -39.91 -0.02 -5.08
C SER A 369 -40.53 -0.58 -3.80
N ASP A 370 -40.79 -1.89 -3.76
CA ASP A 370 -41.11 -2.65 -2.55
C ASP A 370 -40.04 -3.73 -2.37
N PRO A 371 -38.98 -3.46 -1.57
CA PRO A 371 -37.88 -4.41 -1.35
C PRO A 371 -38.34 -5.77 -0.81
N LEU A 372 -39.48 -5.84 -0.12
CA LEU A 372 -40.00 -7.12 0.38
C LEU A 372 -40.65 -7.96 -0.73
N ASN A 373 -41.03 -7.35 -1.85
CA ASN A 373 -41.77 -7.98 -2.94
C ASN A 373 -41.16 -7.60 -4.30
N LEU A 374 -39.92 -8.04 -4.54
CA LEU A 374 -39.22 -7.82 -5.80
C LEU A 374 -39.96 -8.49 -6.96
N GLU A 375 -40.23 -7.75 -8.03
CA GLU A 375 -40.96 -8.26 -9.21
C GLU A 375 -40.18 -8.02 -10.50
N ARG A 376 -39.91 -9.08 -11.28
CA ARG A 376 -39.37 -8.91 -12.63
C ARG A 376 -40.46 -8.36 -13.56
N VAL A 377 -40.28 -7.12 -14.02
CA VAL A 377 -41.27 -6.39 -14.83
C VAL A 377 -40.93 -6.34 -16.31
N GLY A 378 -39.66 -6.50 -16.68
CA GLY A 378 -39.21 -6.41 -18.07
C GLY A 378 -37.99 -7.28 -18.37
N SER A 379 -37.79 -7.56 -19.65
CA SER A 379 -36.60 -8.23 -20.15
C SER A 379 -36.33 -7.94 -21.61
N LEU A 380 -35.08 -8.08 -22.02
CA LEU A 380 -34.66 -7.93 -23.41
C LEU A 380 -33.53 -8.92 -23.74
N VAL A 381 -33.60 -9.49 -24.96
CA VAL A 381 -32.51 -10.26 -25.56
C VAL A 381 -31.78 -9.34 -26.53
N THR A 382 -30.46 -9.28 -26.40
CA THR A 382 -29.56 -8.43 -27.17
C THR A 382 -28.55 -9.30 -27.95
N PRO A 383 -27.84 -8.75 -28.95
CA PRO A 383 -26.83 -9.51 -29.66
C PRO A 383 -25.46 -9.43 -28.97
N GLY A 384 -24.96 -10.58 -28.52
CA GLY A 384 -23.58 -10.75 -28.01
C GLY A 384 -23.53 -11.12 -26.54
N VAL A 385 -22.33 -11.03 -25.97
CA VAL A 385 -22.07 -11.29 -24.55
C VAL A 385 -22.18 -9.96 -23.81
N ILE A 386 -22.95 -9.92 -22.73
CA ILE A 386 -23.17 -8.71 -21.92
C ILE A 386 -22.57 -8.95 -20.54
N ASN A 387 -21.43 -8.33 -20.26
CA ASN A 387 -20.72 -8.47 -18.98
C ASN A 387 -20.91 -7.30 -18.01
N SER A 388 -21.57 -6.22 -18.44
CA SER A 388 -21.81 -5.04 -17.61
C SER A 388 -23.08 -4.31 -18.00
N VAL A 389 -23.63 -3.53 -17.08
CA VAL A 389 -24.79 -2.64 -17.30
C VAL A 389 -24.58 -1.32 -16.55
N ALA A 390 -24.80 -0.20 -17.24
CA ALA A 390 -24.93 1.11 -16.60
C ALA A 390 -26.19 1.81 -17.09
N VAL A 391 -26.81 2.66 -16.28
CA VAL A 391 -28.06 3.34 -16.62
C VAL A 391 -27.94 4.84 -16.39
N SER A 392 -28.32 5.63 -17.39
CA SER A 392 -28.39 7.09 -17.28
C SER A 392 -29.67 7.59 -17.92
N GLY A 393 -30.49 8.29 -17.13
CA GLY A 393 -31.80 8.78 -17.56
C GLY A 393 -32.69 7.64 -18.07
N ASN A 394 -33.05 7.72 -19.35
CA ASN A 394 -33.95 6.76 -20.01
C ASN A 394 -33.20 5.62 -20.73
N TYR A 395 -31.88 5.51 -20.59
CA TYR A 395 -31.08 4.58 -21.39
C TYR A 395 -30.20 3.69 -20.52
N ALA A 396 -30.18 2.40 -20.86
CA ALA A 396 -29.25 1.42 -20.32
C ALA A 396 -28.19 1.07 -21.37
N TYR A 397 -26.93 1.02 -20.93
CA TYR A 397 -25.74 0.76 -21.72
C TYR A 397 -25.16 -0.59 -21.30
N LEU A 398 -25.09 -1.53 -22.23
CA LEU A 398 -24.80 -2.94 -21.94
C LEU A 398 -23.49 -3.40 -22.57
N GLY A 399 -22.70 -4.19 -21.84
CA GLY A 399 -21.54 -4.94 -22.34
C GLY A 399 -20.38 -4.05 -22.81
N GLY A 400 -20.05 -2.99 -22.06
CA GLY A 400 -19.03 -2.02 -22.48
C GLY A 400 -19.47 -1.15 -23.67
N GLY A 401 -20.71 -0.67 -23.67
CA GLY A 401 -21.25 0.15 -24.76
C GLY A 401 -21.61 -0.65 -26.03
N ARG A 402 -21.84 -1.96 -25.88
CA ARG A 402 -22.24 -2.86 -26.97
C ARG A 402 -23.66 -2.56 -27.45
N CYS A 403 -24.58 -2.37 -26.52
CA CYS A 403 -25.99 -2.10 -26.83
C CYS A 403 -26.46 -0.89 -26.04
N VAL A 404 -27.28 -0.05 -26.67
CA VAL A 404 -28.04 0.98 -25.98
C VAL A 404 -29.52 0.59 -26.03
N VAL A 405 -30.13 0.55 -24.86
CA VAL A 405 -31.52 0.14 -24.66
C VAL A 405 -32.29 1.33 -24.08
N ASP A 406 -33.39 1.71 -24.74
CA ASP A 406 -34.37 2.63 -24.18
C ASP A 406 -35.18 1.88 -23.11
N VAL A 407 -35.08 2.38 -21.88
CA VAL A 407 -35.72 1.87 -20.68
C VAL A 407 -36.69 2.89 -20.07
N SER A 408 -37.15 3.88 -20.85
CA SER A 408 -38.18 4.84 -20.44
C SER A 408 -39.51 4.15 -20.08
N ASP A 409 -39.78 2.98 -20.67
CA ASP A 409 -40.78 2.02 -20.20
C ASP A 409 -40.06 0.72 -19.76
N PRO A 410 -39.78 0.57 -18.45
CA PRO A 410 -39.11 -0.59 -17.88
C PRO A 410 -39.81 -1.92 -18.15
N MET A 411 -41.12 -1.91 -18.45
CA MET A 411 -41.85 -3.15 -18.80
C MET A 411 -41.66 -3.55 -20.25
N ASN A 412 -41.26 -2.62 -21.13
CA ASN A 412 -41.11 -2.84 -22.56
C ASN A 412 -39.78 -2.26 -23.09
N PRO A 413 -38.62 -2.67 -22.54
CA PRO A 413 -37.31 -2.15 -22.96
C PRO A 413 -37.07 -2.39 -24.46
N GLN A 414 -36.53 -1.39 -25.16
CA GLN A 414 -36.30 -1.45 -26.61
C GLN A 414 -34.82 -1.24 -26.94
N LEU A 415 -34.25 -2.14 -27.73
CA LEU A 415 -32.92 -1.92 -28.31
C LEU A 415 -32.98 -0.75 -29.31
N VAL A 416 -32.20 0.31 -29.06
CA VAL A 416 -32.20 1.52 -29.91
C VAL A 416 -30.90 1.74 -30.66
N ALA A 417 -29.78 1.22 -30.17
CA ALA A 417 -28.50 1.24 -30.89
C ALA A 417 -27.68 -0.05 -30.68
N LEU A 418 -26.91 -0.39 -31.71
CA LEU A 418 -25.89 -1.44 -31.76
C LEU A 418 -24.52 -0.79 -31.96
N PRO A 419 -23.40 -1.44 -31.62
CA PRO A 419 -22.25 -0.72 -31.06
C PRO A 419 -21.41 0.10 -32.03
N VAL A 420 -20.70 1.06 -31.41
CA VAL A 420 -19.50 1.74 -31.90
C VAL A 420 -18.23 0.90 -31.69
N LEU A 421 -18.19 0.05 -30.66
CA LEU A 421 -17.08 -0.83 -30.32
C LEU A 421 -17.38 -2.30 -30.68
N GLY A 422 -16.58 -2.90 -31.57
CA GLY A 422 -16.75 -4.29 -32.02
C GLY A 422 -16.14 -5.36 -31.11
N VAL A 423 -15.91 -5.06 -29.83
CA VAL A 423 -15.16 -5.90 -28.88
C VAL A 423 -15.95 -6.12 -27.59
N ASP A 424 -15.78 -7.29 -26.97
CA ASP A 424 -16.44 -7.61 -25.71
C ASP A 424 -15.73 -6.87 -24.56
N GLY A 425 -16.47 -5.99 -23.88
CA GLY A 425 -16.04 -5.27 -22.67
C GLY A 425 -16.52 -5.95 -21.39
N PHE A 426 -15.78 -5.77 -20.30
CA PHE A 426 -16.11 -6.31 -18.97
C PHE A 426 -16.80 -5.28 -18.08
N ALA A 427 -16.42 -4.01 -18.18
CA ALA A 427 -16.85 -2.96 -17.27
C ALA A 427 -17.38 -1.75 -18.04
N THR A 428 -18.38 -1.06 -17.48
CA THR A 428 -18.89 0.18 -18.06
C THR A 428 -19.39 1.12 -16.98
N ALA A 429 -19.21 2.42 -17.19
CA ALA A 429 -19.69 3.47 -16.29
C ALA A 429 -20.20 4.65 -17.09
N VAL A 430 -21.21 5.35 -16.59
CA VAL A 430 -21.89 6.42 -17.33
C VAL A 430 -21.95 7.71 -16.52
N SER A 431 -21.72 8.85 -17.17
CA SER A 431 -21.80 10.19 -16.56
C SER A 431 -22.34 11.18 -17.58
N GLU A 432 -23.54 11.71 -17.36
CA GLU A 432 -24.30 12.64 -18.23
C GLU A 432 -24.14 12.36 -19.74
N ASP A 433 -23.09 12.92 -20.36
CA ASP A 433 -22.80 12.88 -21.79
C ASP A 433 -21.76 11.80 -22.21
N TYR A 434 -21.14 11.09 -21.26
CA TYR A 434 -20.05 10.15 -21.51
C TYR A 434 -20.31 8.75 -20.97
N LEU A 435 -19.92 7.76 -21.77
CA LEU A 435 -19.81 6.36 -21.37
C LEU A 435 -18.34 5.95 -21.39
N LEU A 436 -17.87 5.40 -20.28
CA LEU A 436 -16.58 4.73 -20.17
C LEU A 436 -16.81 3.24 -20.30
N ALA A 437 -16.03 2.58 -21.16
CA ALA A 437 -16.21 1.17 -21.45
C ALA A 437 -14.86 0.46 -21.61
N SER A 438 -14.69 -0.67 -20.91
CA SER A 438 -13.51 -1.50 -21.14
C SER A 438 -13.62 -2.23 -22.48
N GLY A 439 -12.48 -2.46 -23.13
CA GLY A 439 -12.44 -3.14 -24.42
C GLY A 439 -11.02 -3.51 -24.85
N ASN A 440 -10.87 -4.03 -26.06
CA ASN A 440 -9.57 -4.30 -26.68
C ASN A 440 -9.21 -3.18 -27.68
N GLY A 441 -8.00 -2.64 -27.60
CA GLY A 441 -7.47 -1.58 -28.48
C GLY A 441 -6.11 -1.91 -29.08
N GLU A 442 -5.54 -0.98 -29.86
CA GLU A 442 -4.19 -1.11 -30.45
C GLU A 442 -3.12 -1.11 -29.35
N GLY A 443 -2.82 -2.28 -28.79
CA GLY A 443 -1.85 -2.45 -27.70
C GLY A 443 -2.29 -3.40 -26.58
N GLY A 444 -3.55 -3.84 -26.55
CA GLY A 444 -4.09 -4.73 -25.50
C GLY A 444 -5.44 -4.24 -24.95
N LYS A 445 -5.75 -4.59 -23.71
CA LYS A 445 -6.96 -4.12 -23.02
C LYS A 445 -6.87 -2.61 -22.75
N THR A 446 -7.98 -1.89 -22.83
CA THR A 446 -8.07 -0.42 -22.68
C THR A 446 -9.44 0.00 -22.13
N VAL A 447 -9.59 1.29 -21.83
CA VAL A 447 -10.87 1.93 -21.51
C VAL A 447 -11.13 3.02 -22.56
N TYR A 448 -12.26 2.92 -23.26
CA TYR A 448 -12.70 3.91 -24.24
C TYR A 448 -13.59 4.97 -23.60
N VAL A 449 -13.44 6.22 -24.04
CA VAL A 449 -14.37 7.31 -23.76
C VAL A 449 -15.30 7.45 -24.97
N ILE A 450 -16.61 7.38 -24.74
CA ILE A 450 -17.65 7.39 -25.76
C ILE A 450 -18.60 8.55 -25.46
N ASP A 451 -18.84 9.40 -26.46
CA ASP A 451 -19.90 10.41 -26.45
C ASP A 451 -21.26 9.72 -26.57
N ILE A 452 -22.14 9.99 -25.62
CA ILE A 452 -23.53 9.49 -25.57
C ILE A 452 -24.53 10.65 -25.44
N SER A 453 -24.12 11.88 -25.76
CA SER A 453 -25.03 13.04 -25.82
C SER A 453 -26.19 12.82 -26.80
N ASP A 454 -25.97 11.98 -27.82
CA ASP A 454 -27.02 11.30 -28.59
C ASP A 454 -26.97 9.77 -28.35
N PRO A 455 -27.82 9.23 -27.46
CA PRO A 455 -27.80 7.80 -27.10
C PRO A 455 -28.11 6.84 -28.25
N VAL A 456 -28.70 7.33 -29.36
CA VAL A 456 -28.97 6.49 -30.54
C VAL A 456 -27.85 6.55 -31.59
N ASP A 457 -26.86 7.43 -31.41
CA ASP A 457 -25.68 7.55 -32.27
C ASP A 457 -24.38 7.77 -31.46
N PRO A 458 -24.03 6.85 -30.53
CA PRO A 458 -22.84 7.00 -29.70
C PRO A 458 -21.55 7.08 -30.54
N GLN A 459 -20.55 7.84 -30.08
CA GLN A 459 -19.29 8.02 -30.82
C GLN A 459 -18.07 7.81 -29.93
N VAL A 460 -17.12 6.96 -30.35
CA VAL A 460 -15.85 6.77 -29.63
C VAL A 460 -14.99 8.01 -29.82
N LEU A 461 -14.59 8.65 -28.72
CA LEU A 461 -13.78 9.86 -28.71
C LEU A 461 -12.29 9.54 -28.59
N GLY A 462 -11.91 8.63 -27.70
CA GLY A 462 -10.50 8.30 -27.44
C GLY A 462 -10.29 7.18 -26.43
N SER A 463 -9.03 6.83 -26.20
CA SER A 463 -8.58 5.91 -25.13
C SER A 463 -7.18 6.33 -24.63
N PRO A 464 -6.79 5.97 -23.40
CA PRO A 464 -5.48 6.33 -22.85
C PRO A 464 -4.34 5.48 -23.41
N GLY A 465 -4.61 4.63 -24.41
CA GLY A 465 -3.72 3.57 -24.87
C GLY A 465 -3.96 2.25 -24.15
N GLY A 466 -3.07 1.27 -24.35
CA GLY A 466 -3.15 -0.01 -23.65
C GLY A 466 -2.93 0.16 -22.15
N LEU A 467 -3.75 -0.49 -21.33
CA LEU A 467 -3.52 -0.56 -19.88
C LEU A 467 -2.22 -1.33 -19.58
N PRO A 468 -1.57 -1.06 -18.44
CA PRO A 468 -0.37 -1.77 -18.01
C PRO A 468 -0.60 -3.28 -18.04
N TYR A 469 0.29 -4.08 -18.63
CA TYR A 469 0.09 -5.54 -18.63
C TYR A 469 0.42 -6.12 -17.24
N PRO A 470 -0.45 -6.95 -16.62
CA PRO A 470 -1.59 -7.69 -17.18
C PRO A 470 -2.99 -7.12 -16.85
N ALA A 471 -3.13 -5.82 -16.63
CA ALA A 471 -4.36 -5.15 -16.17
C ALA A 471 -5.60 -5.40 -17.04
N THR A 472 -6.73 -5.55 -16.36
CA THR A 472 -8.05 -5.82 -16.93
C THR A 472 -9.06 -4.96 -16.19
N ALA A 473 -9.76 -4.04 -16.87
CA ALA A 473 -10.77 -3.23 -16.20
C ALA A 473 -12.01 -4.10 -15.89
N GLU A 474 -12.11 -4.54 -14.63
CA GLU A 474 -13.17 -5.39 -14.08
C GLU A 474 -14.38 -4.56 -13.61
N ALA A 475 -14.12 -3.38 -13.03
CA ALA A 475 -15.14 -2.39 -12.69
C ALA A 475 -14.61 -0.97 -12.94
N ILE A 476 -15.51 -0.04 -13.26
CA ILE A 476 -15.20 1.37 -13.52
C ILE A 476 -16.24 2.21 -12.77
N GLU A 477 -15.78 3.25 -12.09
CA GLU A 477 -16.63 4.29 -11.52
C GLU A 477 -16.19 5.69 -11.94
N ILE A 478 -17.13 6.63 -12.02
CA ILE A 478 -16.87 7.99 -12.50
C ILE A 478 -17.15 9.02 -11.41
N SER A 479 -16.18 9.90 -11.14
CA SER A 479 -16.41 11.12 -10.36
C SER A 479 -15.79 12.32 -11.06
N GLY A 480 -16.63 13.28 -11.42
CA GLY A 480 -16.22 14.43 -12.24
C GLY A 480 -15.64 14.00 -13.59
N ASN A 481 -14.38 14.37 -13.84
CA ASN A 481 -13.66 14.06 -15.08
C ASN A 481 -12.69 12.88 -14.94
N PHE A 482 -12.81 12.09 -13.86
CA PHE A 482 -11.94 10.97 -13.58
C PHE A 482 -12.72 9.65 -13.56
N ALA A 483 -12.13 8.64 -14.19
CA ALA A 483 -12.59 7.26 -14.10
C ALA A 483 -11.63 6.49 -13.20
N TYR A 484 -12.20 5.78 -12.22
CA TYR A 484 -11.51 4.98 -11.23
C TYR A 484 -11.77 3.51 -11.54
N VAL A 485 -10.71 2.73 -11.72
CA VAL A 485 -10.80 1.41 -12.33
C VAL A 485 -10.23 0.35 -11.41
N ALA A 486 -11.04 -0.63 -11.04
CA ALA A 486 -10.57 -1.89 -10.50
C ALA A 486 -10.00 -2.71 -11.67
N ALA A 487 -8.68 -2.92 -11.66
CA ALA A 487 -7.92 -3.32 -12.83
C ALA A 487 -7.39 -4.78 -12.76
N GLY A 488 -8.08 -5.66 -12.04
CA GLY A 488 -7.65 -7.02 -11.82
C GLY A 488 -6.26 -7.05 -11.17
N THR A 489 -5.35 -7.85 -11.72
CA THR A 489 -3.94 -7.88 -11.26
C THR A 489 -3.15 -6.58 -11.50
N GLY A 490 -3.74 -5.61 -12.20
CA GLY A 490 -3.19 -4.27 -12.35
C GLY A 490 -3.47 -3.34 -11.17
N GLY A 491 -4.20 -3.80 -10.14
CA GLY A 491 -4.53 -3.02 -8.95
C GLY A 491 -5.61 -1.97 -9.24
N PHE A 492 -5.33 -0.71 -8.90
CA PHE A 492 -6.25 0.41 -9.05
C PHE A 492 -5.67 1.46 -10.01
N LEU A 493 -6.46 1.88 -10.99
CA LEU A 493 -6.03 2.85 -12.00
C LEU A 493 -6.92 4.09 -11.99
N VAL A 494 -6.35 5.24 -12.31
CA VAL A 494 -7.09 6.49 -12.47
C VAL A 494 -6.85 7.07 -13.86
N ILE A 495 -7.95 7.31 -14.58
CA ILE A 495 -7.94 7.86 -15.93
C ILE A 495 -8.57 9.25 -15.91
N ASP A 496 -7.80 10.27 -16.30
CA ASP A 496 -8.30 11.62 -16.55
C ASP A 496 -8.88 11.68 -17.97
N PHE A 497 -10.16 11.97 -18.08
CA PHE A 497 -10.84 12.17 -19.36
C PHE A 497 -11.35 13.61 -19.54
N SER A 498 -10.78 14.59 -18.82
CA SER A 498 -11.08 16.03 -18.99
C SER A 498 -10.90 16.53 -20.43
N ASN A 499 -10.02 15.87 -21.21
CA ASN A 499 -10.06 15.88 -22.67
C ASN A 499 -10.54 14.52 -23.18
N PRO A 500 -11.84 14.34 -23.47
CA PRO A 500 -12.42 13.04 -23.86
C PRO A 500 -11.82 12.43 -25.14
N SER A 501 -11.25 13.26 -26.02
CA SER A 501 -10.57 12.80 -27.24
C SER A 501 -9.14 12.32 -27.01
N GLN A 502 -8.55 12.65 -25.86
CA GLN A 502 -7.19 12.30 -25.45
C GLN A 502 -7.15 12.00 -23.94
N PRO A 503 -7.91 10.99 -23.46
CA PRO A 503 -7.86 10.61 -22.05
C PRO A 503 -6.46 10.09 -21.68
N GLN A 504 -6.08 10.21 -20.41
CA GLN A 504 -4.75 9.84 -19.93
C GLN A 504 -4.85 8.98 -18.67
N LEU A 505 -4.06 7.90 -18.62
CA LEU A 505 -3.78 7.20 -17.37
C LEU A 505 -2.88 8.11 -16.53
N VAL A 506 -3.41 8.61 -15.40
CA VAL A 506 -2.73 9.59 -14.55
C VAL A 506 -2.21 9.00 -13.24
N ALA A 507 -2.71 7.83 -12.84
CA ALA A 507 -2.19 7.11 -11.69
C ALA A 507 -2.39 5.59 -11.79
N GLU A 508 -1.46 4.88 -11.16
CA GLU A 508 -1.47 3.42 -10.95
C GLU A 508 -1.14 3.19 -9.48
N LEU A 509 -1.92 2.36 -8.81
CA LEU A 509 -1.73 2.02 -7.40
C LEU A 509 -1.88 0.51 -7.23
N GLU A 510 -0.81 -0.12 -6.74
CA GLU A 510 -0.87 -1.52 -6.35
C GLU A 510 -1.76 -1.67 -5.11
N THR A 511 -2.75 -2.55 -5.18
CA THR A 511 -3.70 -2.80 -4.09
C THR A 511 -3.46 -4.15 -3.39
N GLY A 512 -2.38 -4.86 -3.78
CA GLY A 512 -1.92 -6.16 -3.27
C GLY A 512 -1.48 -7.10 -4.40
N GLU A 513 -0.91 -8.28 -4.07
CA GLU A 513 -0.53 -9.30 -5.07
C GLU A 513 -1.72 -9.97 -5.80
N ILE A 514 -2.95 -9.52 -5.53
CA ILE A 514 -4.21 -10.17 -5.90
C ILE A 514 -5.12 -9.20 -6.67
N ALA A 515 -6.02 -9.74 -7.49
CA ALA A 515 -6.85 -8.99 -8.42
C ALA A 515 -7.93 -8.10 -7.74
N ALA A 516 -8.01 -6.84 -8.18
CA ALA A 516 -9.09 -5.90 -7.90
C ALA A 516 -10.30 -6.19 -8.82
N TYR A 517 -11.44 -6.55 -8.24
CA TYR A 517 -12.64 -6.99 -8.96
C TYR A 517 -13.71 -5.91 -9.07
N ASP A 518 -13.92 -5.17 -7.99
CA ASP A 518 -15.02 -4.20 -7.92
C ASP A 518 -14.58 -2.92 -7.22
N VAL A 519 -15.22 -1.80 -7.56
CA VAL A 519 -14.93 -0.48 -6.99
C VAL A 519 -16.21 0.33 -6.84
N ASP A 520 -16.39 0.98 -5.69
CA ASP A 520 -17.41 2.01 -5.50
C ASP A 520 -16.82 3.25 -4.81
N LEU A 521 -17.44 4.41 -5.01
CA LEU A 521 -16.94 5.71 -4.61
C LEU A 521 -17.83 6.35 -3.55
N SER A 522 -17.21 6.98 -2.57
CA SER A 522 -17.92 7.91 -1.70
C SER A 522 -17.03 9.06 -1.27
N ARG A 523 -17.53 10.27 -1.48
CA ARG A 523 -16.84 11.53 -1.17
C ARG A 523 -15.47 11.57 -1.85
N SER A 524 -14.40 11.50 -1.07
CA SER A 524 -13.00 11.49 -1.51
C SER A 524 -12.36 10.11 -1.42
N HIS A 525 -13.14 9.04 -1.32
CA HIS A 525 -12.60 7.68 -1.19
C HIS A 525 -13.15 6.75 -2.26
N ALA A 526 -12.30 5.84 -2.72
CA ALA A 526 -12.66 4.66 -3.48
C ALA A 526 -12.52 3.42 -2.58
N TYR A 527 -13.47 2.51 -2.66
CA TYR A 527 -13.52 1.25 -1.92
C TYR A 527 -13.37 0.13 -2.93
N VAL A 528 -12.32 -0.68 -2.81
CA VAL A 528 -11.95 -1.68 -3.83
C VAL A 528 -11.97 -3.08 -3.23
N ALA A 529 -12.75 -3.98 -3.82
CA ALA A 529 -12.77 -5.40 -3.46
C ALA A 529 -11.64 -6.15 -4.18
N ASN A 530 -10.68 -6.68 -3.41
CA ASN A 530 -9.47 -7.34 -3.91
C ASN A 530 -9.46 -8.85 -3.67
N TRP A 531 -10.60 -9.52 -3.76
CA TRP A 531 -10.67 -10.98 -3.63
C TRP A 531 -10.07 -11.49 -2.31
N THR A 532 -9.07 -12.36 -2.33
CA THR A 532 -8.37 -12.83 -1.11
C THR A 532 -7.57 -11.72 -0.40
N GLY A 533 -7.39 -10.56 -1.05
CA GLY A 533 -6.79 -9.37 -0.46
C GLY A 533 -7.81 -8.47 0.23
N GLY A 534 -9.06 -8.91 0.44
CA GLY A 534 -10.06 -8.15 1.20
C GLY A 534 -10.46 -6.82 0.56
N LEU A 535 -10.88 -5.88 1.39
CA LEU A 535 -11.26 -4.52 0.99
C LEU A 535 -10.05 -3.59 1.10
N ARG A 536 -9.86 -2.68 0.15
CA ARG A 536 -8.96 -1.52 0.27
C ARG A 536 -9.75 -0.22 0.22
N VAL A 537 -9.39 0.71 1.09
CA VAL A 537 -9.88 2.09 1.06
C VAL A 537 -8.78 2.97 0.51
N ILE A 538 -9.09 3.71 -0.54
CA ILE A 538 -8.15 4.54 -1.29
C ILE A 538 -8.63 5.98 -1.23
N ASP A 539 -7.81 6.88 -0.70
CA ASP A 539 -8.06 8.32 -0.83
C ASP A 539 -7.82 8.75 -2.28
N ILE A 540 -8.84 9.35 -2.87
CA ILE A 540 -8.88 9.87 -4.24
C ILE A 540 -9.10 11.39 -4.27
N SER A 541 -8.91 12.08 -3.15
CA SER A 541 -8.92 13.54 -3.04
C SER A 541 -7.95 14.20 -4.02
N ASN A 542 -6.83 13.53 -4.31
CA ASN A 542 -5.94 13.83 -5.43
C ASN A 542 -5.92 12.65 -6.43
N PRO A 543 -6.68 12.72 -7.53
CA PRO A 543 -6.79 11.64 -8.51
C PRO A 543 -5.47 11.28 -9.21
N THR A 544 -4.49 12.19 -9.23
CA THR A 544 -3.16 11.93 -9.82
C THR A 544 -2.19 11.25 -8.84
N ASN A 545 -2.58 11.13 -7.57
CA ASN A 545 -1.81 10.47 -6.53
C ASN A 545 -2.74 9.79 -5.50
N PRO A 546 -3.50 8.76 -5.92
CA PRO A 546 -4.35 8.00 -5.02
C PRO A 546 -3.50 7.22 -4.01
N MET A 547 -4.01 7.05 -2.79
CA MET A 547 -3.27 6.39 -1.71
C MET A 547 -4.14 5.40 -0.95
N VAL A 548 -3.64 4.19 -0.68
CA VAL A 548 -4.32 3.26 0.23
C VAL A 548 -4.25 3.84 1.65
N VAL A 549 -5.40 4.16 2.23
CA VAL A 549 -5.53 4.73 3.58
C VAL A 549 -6.10 3.73 4.59
N GLY A 550 -6.69 2.63 4.12
CA GLY A 550 -7.22 1.60 5.00
C GLY A 550 -7.62 0.34 4.25
N GLY A 551 -8.18 -0.62 4.98
CA GLY A 551 -8.66 -1.86 4.41
C GLY A 551 -9.29 -2.77 5.46
N PHE A 552 -9.84 -3.89 4.99
CA PHE A 552 -10.40 -4.94 5.84
C PHE A 552 -10.15 -6.30 5.18
N ASP A 553 -9.39 -7.17 5.86
CA ASP A 553 -8.94 -8.46 5.35
C ASP A 553 -9.66 -9.62 6.05
N PRO A 554 -10.81 -10.09 5.53
CA PRO A 554 -11.48 -11.27 6.06
C PRO A 554 -10.74 -12.54 5.62
N GLU A 555 -10.94 -13.66 6.32
CA GLU A 555 -10.52 -15.00 5.84
C GLU A 555 -11.34 -15.51 4.63
N LEU A 556 -12.00 -14.61 3.89
CA LEU A 556 -12.90 -14.88 2.77
C LEU A 556 -12.51 -14.03 1.55
N THR A 557 -12.98 -14.42 0.37
CA THR A 557 -12.80 -13.66 -0.87
C THR A 557 -13.86 -12.58 -1.00
N MET A 558 -13.47 -11.32 -1.27
CA MET A 558 -14.40 -10.24 -1.58
C MET A 558 -14.55 -10.03 -3.08
N SER A 559 -15.79 -10.07 -3.56
CA SER A 559 -16.11 -9.98 -5.00
C SER A 559 -16.87 -8.71 -5.37
N GLY A 560 -17.75 -8.21 -4.50
CA GLY A 560 -18.50 -6.97 -4.72
C GLY A 560 -18.34 -5.95 -3.60
N VAL A 561 -18.49 -4.67 -3.94
CA VAL A 561 -18.48 -3.55 -3.00
C VAL A 561 -19.49 -2.48 -3.41
N ALA A 562 -20.22 -1.95 -2.43
CA ALA A 562 -21.10 -0.80 -2.62
C ALA A 562 -21.09 0.09 -1.38
N VAL A 563 -21.23 1.39 -1.56
CA VAL A 563 -21.23 2.37 -0.48
C VAL A 563 -22.65 2.87 -0.22
N ALA A 564 -23.10 2.71 1.01
CA ALA A 564 -24.30 3.34 1.53
C ALA A 564 -23.94 4.64 2.28
N ASP A 565 -24.95 5.42 2.68
CA ASP A 565 -24.74 6.71 3.37
C ASP A 565 -23.82 6.60 4.61
N ASN A 566 -23.87 5.48 5.34
CA ASN A 566 -23.21 5.28 6.63
C ASN A 566 -22.36 3.99 6.75
N CYS A 567 -22.32 3.16 5.71
CA CYS A 567 -21.54 1.92 5.74
C CYS A 567 -21.06 1.53 4.35
N VAL A 568 -20.03 0.69 4.31
CA VAL A 568 -19.63 -0.05 3.10
C VAL A 568 -20.27 -1.42 3.17
N VAL A 569 -20.85 -1.87 2.08
CA VAL A 569 -21.43 -3.20 1.90
C VAL A 569 -20.52 -4.00 0.99
N THR A 570 -20.22 -5.24 1.36
CA THR A 570 -19.42 -6.14 0.51
C THR A 570 -19.95 -7.56 0.54
N THR A 571 -19.78 -8.27 -0.57
CA THR A 571 -20.13 -9.68 -0.73
C THR A 571 -18.89 -10.55 -0.61
N ALA A 572 -18.99 -11.62 0.17
CA ALA A 572 -17.91 -12.58 0.34
C ALA A 572 -18.46 -13.99 0.60
N TYR A 573 -18.42 -14.87 -0.40
CA TYR A 573 -18.72 -16.30 -0.31
C TYR A 573 -19.92 -16.67 0.58
N SER A 574 -21.13 -16.41 0.10
CA SER A 574 -22.42 -16.60 0.80
C SER A 574 -22.64 -15.71 2.03
N LYS A 575 -21.91 -14.60 2.13
CA LYS A 575 -22.12 -13.57 3.15
C LYS A 575 -22.17 -12.19 2.56
N LEU A 576 -23.03 -11.36 3.14
CA LEU A 576 -22.99 -9.91 2.99
C LEU A 576 -22.47 -9.34 4.30
N MET A 577 -21.47 -8.47 4.21
CA MET A 577 -20.87 -7.79 5.35
C MET A 577 -21.10 -6.28 5.23
N THR A 578 -21.39 -5.66 6.36
CA THR A 578 -21.51 -4.21 6.52
C THR A 578 -20.35 -3.73 7.37
N LEU A 579 -19.64 -2.73 6.87
CA LEU A 579 -18.46 -2.15 7.49
C LEU A 579 -18.72 -0.69 7.82
N GLU A 580 -18.27 -0.23 8.99
CA GLU A 580 -18.49 1.17 9.41
C GLU A 580 -17.72 2.13 8.51
N LEU A 581 -18.40 3.17 8.01
CA LEU A 581 -17.73 4.36 7.52
C LEU A 581 -17.36 5.19 8.74
N GLN A 582 -16.07 5.24 9.13
CA GLN A 582 -15.58 6.24 10.08
C GLN A 582 -15.75 7.63 9.44
N CYS A 583 -16.95 8.20 9.56
CA CYS A 583 -17.22 9.57 9.17
C CYS A 583 -16.63 10.48 10.24
N GLU A 584 -15.47 11.08 9.97
CA GLU A 584 -15.06 12.25 10.73
C GLU A 584 -16.17 13.30 10.69
N SER A 585 -16.69 13.65 11.88
CA SER A 585 -17.58 14.79 12.03
C SER A 585 -16.81 16.07 11.70
N THR A 586 -17.38 16.86 10.81
CA THR A 586 -16.90 18.16 10.32
C THR A 586 -16.42 19.12 11.42
N ALA A 587 -15.16 19.56 11.33
CA ALA A 587 -14.72 20.88 11.80
C ALA A 587 -13.56 21.39 10.91
N GLY A 588 -13.95 22.05 9.82
CA GLY A 588 -13.15 22.87 8.90
C GLY A 588 -11.63 22.91 9.05
N VAL A 589 -10.94 22.23 8.14
CA VAL A 589 -9.63 22.64 7.64
C VAL A 589 -9.68 22.47 6.12
N THR A 590 -9.43 23.56 5.39
CA THR A 590 -9.23 23.50 3.94
C THR A 590 -7.99 22.65 3.63
N PRO A 591 -8.06 21.62 2.78
CA PRO A 591 -6.88 20.85 2.41
C PRO A 591 -5.90 21.74 1.64
N GLY A 592 -4.70 21.89 2.18
CA GLY A 592 -3.54 22.34 1.41
C GLY A 592 -3.02 21.15 0.62
N GLU A 593 -2.86 21.34 -0.69
CA GLU A 593 -2.33 20.37 -1.64
C GLU A 593 -1.05 19.69 -1.10
N ALA A 594 -1.12 18.40 -0.82
CA ALA A 594 0.01 17.55 -0.48
C ALA A 594 0.01 16.34 -1.42
N GLY A 595 0.75 16.43 -2.52
CA GLY A 595 1.05 15.29 -3.38
C GLY A 595 2.26 14.56 -2.83
N ALA A 596 2.13 13.28 -2.51
CA ALA A 596 3.28 12.42 -2.28
C ALA A 596 3.93 12.13 -3.63
N THR A 597 4.98 12.87 -3.99
CA THR A 597 5.82 12.46 -5.12
C THR A 597 6.78 11.37 -4.65
N MET A 598 6.68 10.16 -5.20
CA MET A 598 7.79 9.21 -5.21
C MET A 598 9.02 9.92 -5.78
N HIS A 599 10.06 10.17 -4.97
CA HIS A 599 11.27 10.79 -5.48
C HIS A 599 12.13 9.73 -6.17
N HIS A 600 11.97 9.69 -7.49
CA HIS A 600 12.76 8.94 -8.44
C HIS A 600 14.27 9.27 -8.32
N SER A 601 15.11 8.26 -8.49
CA SER A 601 16.58 8.37 -8.44
C SER A 601 17.10 9.51 -9.33
N LYS A 602 17.93 10.41 -8.78
CA LYS A 602 18.54 11.55 -9.53
C LYS A 602 19.53 11.16 -10.64
N ALA A 603 19.78 9.87 -10.87
CA ALA A 603 20.65 9.36 -11.92
C ALA A 603 20.06 8.12 -12.58
N VAL A 604 20.54 7.80 -13.79
CA VAL A 604 20.17 6.57 -14.50
C VAL A 604 20.88 5.38 -13.84
N PHE A 605 20.12 4.44 -13.31
CA PHE A 605 20.63 3.22 -12.70
C PHE A 605 20.20 1.97 -13.47
N LEU A 606 21.07 0.97 -13.52
CA LEU A 606 20.77 -0.37 -14.00
C LEU A 606 21.31 -1.35 -12.95
N GLU A 607 20.42 -2.05 -12.27
CA GLU A 607 20.78 -3.02 -11.24
C GLU A 607 21.37 -4.29 -11.84
N GLN A 608 22.13 -4.99 -11.00
CA GLN A 608 22.58 -6.33 -11.34
C GLN A 608 21.37 -7.25 -11.50
N ASN A 609 21.27 -7.93 -12.64
CA ASN A 609 20.14 -8.81 -12.94
C ASN A 609 20.00 -9.95 -11.91
N PHE A 610 18.76 -10.34 -11.61
CA PHE A 610 18.46 -11.44 -10.70
C PHE A 610 17.42 -12.41 -11.32
N PRO A 611 17.63 -13.73 -11.20
CA PRO A 611 18.83 -14.41 -10.71
C PRO A 611 20.05 -14.24 -11.65
N ASN A 612 21.27 -14.28 -11.10
CA ASN A 612 22.53 -14.38 -11.84
C ASN A 612 23.52 -15.31 -11.10
N PRO A 613 23.91 -16.49 -11.64
CA PRO A 613 23.56 -17.01 -12.96
C PRO A 613 22.06 -17.30 -13.14
N CYS A 614 21.53 -17.10 -14.35
CA CYS A 614 20.13 -17.36 -14.69
C CYS A 614 19.95 -18.68 -15.47
N SER A 615 18.75 -19.28 -15.39
CA SER A 615 18.35 -20.44 -16.20
C SER A 615 16.82 -20.54 -16.33
N PRO A 616 16.22 -20.27 -17.50
CA PRO A 616 16.68 -19.38 -18.56
C PRO A 616 16.26 -17.91 -18.34
N LYS A 617 15.49 -17.62 -17.28
CA LYS A 617 14.87 -16.33 -17.00
C LYS A 617 15.71 -15.47 -16.06
N THR A 618 15.78 -14.17 -16.34
CA THR A 618 16.31 -13.14 -15.44
C THR A 618 15.59 -11.81 -15.64
N SER A 619 15.62 -10.97 -14.62
CA SER A 619 15.01 -9.63 -14.65
C SER A 619 16.07 -8.55 -14.42
N PHE A 620 15.89 -7.41 -15.09
CA PHE A 620 16.70 -6.22 -14.95
C PHE A 620 15.80 -5.11 -14.38
N ALA A 621 16.16 -4.58 -13.22
CA ALA A 621 15.58 -3.36 -12.71
C ALA A 621 16.45 -2.17 -13.13
N PHE A 622 15.83 -1.09 -13.56
CA PHE A 622 16.50 0.17 -13.89
C PHE A 622 15.66 1.34 -13.42
N SER A 623 16.27 2.50 -13.23
CA SER A 623 15.55 3.71 -12.82
C SER A 623 15.99 4.93 -13.63
N LEU A 624 15.04 5.82 -13.92
CA LEU A 624 15.24 7.05 -14.69
C LEU A 624 14.98 8.30 -13.84
N PRO A 625 15.82 9.35 -13.96
CA PRO A 625 15.61 10.61 -13.24
C PRO A 625 14.47 11.46 -13.80
N HIS A 626 14.17 11.30 -15.10
CA HIS A 626 13.09 12.01 -15.79
C HIS A 626 12.49 11.06 -16.83
N ALA A 627 11.23 11.27 -17.19
CA ALA A 627 10.61 10.55 -18.29
C ALA A 627 11.41 10.75 -19.58
N GLY A 628 11.65 9.67 -20.32
CA GLY A 628 12.54 9.73 -21.48
C GLY A 628 12.59 8.43 -22.26
N HIS A 629 13.18 8.51 -23.44
CA HIS A 629 13.34 7.34 -24.28
C HIS A 629 14.47 6.45 -23.76
N VAL A 630 14.17 5.17 -23.58
CA VAL A 630 15.09 4.16 -23.04
C VAL A 630 15.19 3.00 -24.01
N SER A 631 16.41 2.49 -24.17
CA SER A 631 16.65 1.20 -24.82
C SER A 631 17.47 0.30 -23.92
N LEU A 632 16.98 -0.91 -23.63
CA LEU A 632 17.71 -1.95 -22.91
C LEU A 632 17.91 -3.12 -23.85
N LYS A 633 19.17 -3.42 -24.13
CA LYS A 633 19.56 -4.42 -25.14
C LYS A 633 20.57 -5.40 -24.56
N VAL A 634 20.45 -6.67 -24.91
CA VAL A 634 21.38 -7.73 -24.52
C VAL A 634 22.39 -7.96 -25.65
N TYR A 635 23.66 -8.13 -25.29
CA TYR A 635 24.79 -8.33 -26.19
C TYR A 635 25.62 -9.56 -25.80
N ASP A 636 26.20 -10.23 -26.80
CA ASP A 636 27.18 -11.28 -26.57
C ASP A 636 28.56 -10.70 -26.18
N VAL A 637 29.51 -11.56 -25.79
CA VAL A 637 30.88 -11.13 -25.42
C VAL A 637 31.67 -10.47 -26.56
N ARG A 638 31.19 -10.56 -27.81
CA ARG A 638 31.79 -9.89 -28.98
C ARG A 638 31.13 -8.53 -29.26
N GLY A 639 30.14 -8.14 -28.45
CA GLY A 639 29.35 -6.92 -28.63
C GLY A 639 28.27 -7.03 -29.70
N SER A 640 27.94 -8.24 -30.16
CA SER A 640 26.85 -8.46 -31.12
C SER A 640 25.52 -8.33 -30.41
N HIS A 641 24.59 -7.55 -30.99
CA HIS A 641 23.23 -7.42 -30.48
C HIS A 641 22.50 -8.76 -30.52
N VAL A 642 21.96 -9.18 -29.37
CA VAL A 642 21.26 -10.45 -29.19
C VAL A 642 19.74 -10.23 -29.14
N ALA A 643 19.29 -9.33 -28.27
CA ALA A 643 17.87 -9.04 -28.08
C ALA A 643 17.66 -7.61 -27.60
N THR A 644 16.55 -6.99 -28.02
CA THR A 644 16.06 -5.74 -27.44
C THR A 644 14.93 -6.09 -26.49
N LEU A 645 15.07 -5.71 -25.22
CA LEU A 645 14.08 -5.99 -24.18
C LEU A 645 13.05 -4.87 -24.10
N ILE A 646 13.53 -3.64 -24.18
CA ILE A 646 12.71 -2.42 -24.24
C ILE A 646 13.35 -1.42 -25.21
N ASP A 647 12.51 -0.68 -25.94
CA ASP A 647 12.91 0.43 -26.82
C ASP A 647 11.69 1.38 -26.93
N GLY A 648 11.62 2.42 -26.09
CA GLY A 648 10.44 3.29 -26.02
C GLY A 648 10.53 4.37 -24.95
N LEU A 649 9.46 5.17 -24.82
CA LEU A 649 9.31 6.19 -23.77
C LEU A 649 8.92 5.52 -22.45
N PHE A 650 9.66 5.82 -21.38
CA PHE A 650 9.37 5.37 -20.03
C PHE A 650 9.19 6.58 -19.10
N PRO A 651 8.31 6.49 -18.07
CA PRO A 651 8.20 7.52 -17.06
C PRO A 651 9.49 7.62 -16.22
N ALA A 652 9.61 8.71 -15.43
CA ALA A 652 10.64 8.75 -14.39
C ALA A 652 10.39 7.62 -13.38
N GLY A 653 11.44 7.09 -12.76
CA GLY A 653 11.33 6.04 -11.74
C GLY A 653 11.79 4.67 -12.15
N ARG A 654 11.57 3.71 -11.24
CA ARG A 654 12.00 2.33 -11.36
C ARG A 654 11.12 1.59 -12.36
N SER A 655 11.73 0.76 -13.19
CA SER A 655 11.07 -0.06 -14.19
C SER A 655 11.81 -1.39 -14.27
N LYS A 656 11.10 -2.44 -14.70
CA LYS A 656 11.66 -3.79 -14.83
C LYS A 656 11.53 -4.28 -16.28
N ALA A 657 12.50 -5.08 -16.71
CA ALA A 657 12.48 -5.75 -18.00
C ALA A 657 13.00 -7.19 -17.83
N GLU A 658 12.43 -8.13 -18.57
CA GLU A 658 12.77 -9.55 -18.46
C GLU A 658 13.54 -10.06 -19.68
N TRP A 659 14.44 -11.02 -19.46
CA TRP A 659 15.07 -11.78 -20.53
C TRP A 659 14.99 -13.27 -20.28
N TRP A 660 14.53 -14.00 -21.30
CA TRP A 660 14.27 -15.44 -21.26
C TRP A 660 15.38 -16.27 -21.94
N GLY A 661 16.56 -15.68 -22.14
CA GLY A 661 17.66 -16.34 -22.85
C GLY A 661 17.35 -16.57 -24.34
N LEU A 662 16.52 -15.73 -24.95
CA LEU A 662 16.14 -15.78 -26.36
C LEU A 662 16.75 -14.61 -27.15
N ASP A 663 17.02 -14.79 -28.43
CA ASP A 663 17.39 -13.71 -29.35
C ASP A 663 16.16 -12.97 -29.91
N GLY A 664 16.39 -11.94 -30.74
CA GLY A 664 15.33 -11.16 -31.39
C GLY A 664 14.42 -11.93 -32.38
N HIS A 665 14.70 -13.21 -32.63
CA HIS A 665 13.85 -14.12 -33.42
C HIS A 665 13.14 -15.17 -32.55
N GLY A 666 13.24 -15.06 -31.22
CA GLY A 666 12.67 -16.01 -30.28
C GLY A 666 13.45 -17.32 -30.16
N ILE A 667 14.69 -17.38 -30.66
CA ILE A 667 15.54 -18.58 -30.62
C ILE A 667 16.42 -18.56 -29.39
N ALA A 668 16.48 -19.67 -28.65
CA ALA A 668 17.25 -19.77 -27.42
C ALA A 668 18.76 -19.66 -27.66
N VAL A 669 19.42 -18.73 -26.97
CA VAL A 669 20.86 -18.47 -27.12
C VAL A 669 21.72 -19.42 -26.27
N PRO A 670 22.99 -19.67 -26.64
CA PRO A 670 23.87 -20.59 -25.91
C PRO A 670 24.12 -20.17 -24.45
N ALA A 671 24.37 -21.12 -23.54
CA ALA A 671 24.87 -20.82 -22.20
C ALA A 671 26.20 -20.06 -22.29
N GLY A 672 26.39 -19.05 -21.44
CA GLY A 672 27.56 -18.18 -21.52
C GLY A 672 27.36 -16.83 -20.84
N VAL A 673 28.34 -15.95 -21.02
CA VAL A 673 28.32 -14.58 -20.50
C VAL A 673 27.67 -13.64 -21.52
N TYR A 674 26.79 -12.78 -21.04
CA TYR A 674 26.16 -11.72 -21.82
C TYR A 674 26.28 -10.38 -21.08
N PHE A 675 26.01 -9.29 -21.79
CA PHE A 675 25.95 -7.94 -21.22
C PHE A 675 24.61 -7.31 -21.57
N ALA A 676 23.87 -6.85 -20.56
CA ALA A 676 22.72 -6.00 -20.78
C ALA A 676 23.15 -4.54 -20.68
N ARG A 677 22.74 -3.72 -21.65
CA ARG A 677 23.11 -2.31 -21.74
C ARG A 677 21.84 -1.48 -21.83
N LEU A 678 21.65 -0.63 -20.84
CA LEU A 678 20.64 0.42 -20.79
C LEU A 678 21.22 1.69 -21.43
N ALA A 679 20.49 2.30 -22.35
CA ALA A 679 20.85 3.58 -22.96
C ALA A 679 19.65 4.53 -22.89
N THR A 680 19.93 5.75 -22.46
CA THR A 680 19.03 6.90 -22.45
C THR A 680 19.57 7.98 -23.41
N GLN A 681 18.93 9.13 -23.51
CA GLN A 681 19.46 10.25 -24.30
C GLN A 681 20.83 10.75 -23.77
N ASP A 682 21.03 10.70 -22.46
CA ASP A 682 22.19 11.33 -21.80
C ASP A 682 23.26 10.33 -21.35
N GLU A 683 22.89 9.08 -21.08
CA GLU A 683 23.80 8.11 -20.46
C GLU A 683 23.58 6.65 -20.89
N THR A 684 24.65 5.84 -20.77
CA THR A 684 24.63 4.39 -20.90
C THR A 684 25.10 3.71 -19.61
N ARG A 685 24.40 2.64 -19.20
CA ARG A 685 24.83 1.70 -18.15
C ARG A 685 24.85 0.27 -18.68
N ALA A 686 25.70 -0.58 -18.13
CA ALA A 686 25.74 -1.99 -18.51
C ALA A 686 26.06 -2.90 -17.33
N VAL A 687 25.45 -4.09 -17.32
CA VAL A 687 25.69 -5.14 -16.32
C VAL A 687 26.04 -6.45 -17.02
N LYS A 688 26.87 -7.26 -16.36
CA LYS A 688 27.28 -8.59 -16.83
C LYS A 688 26.34 -9.64 -16.27
N LEU A 689 25.87 -10.55 -17.10
CA LEU A 689 25.04 -11.68 -16.68
C LEU A 689 25.58 -13.01 -17.20
N THR A 690 25.26 -14.09 -16.48
CA THR A 690 25.67 -15.45 -16.82
C THR A 690 24.45 -16.32 -17.04
N LEU A 691 24.25 -16.80 -18.27
CA LEU A 691 23.21 -17.77 -18.60
C LEU A 691 23.76 -19.19 -18.45
N THR A 692 23.06 -19.99 -17.65
CA THR A 692 23.29 -21.42 -17.45
C THR A 692 22.12 -22.20 -18.06
N ARG A 693 22.36 -23.45 -18.45
CA ARG A 693 21.32 -24.37 -18.94
C ARG A 693 21.35 -25.64 -18.14
#